data_AF-A0A2G8JZM8-F1
#
_entry.id   AF-A0A2G8JZM8-F1
#
_cell.length_a   1.000
_cell.length_b   1.000
_cell.length_c   1.000
_cell.angle_alpha   90.00
_cell.angle_beta   90.00
_cell.angle_gamma   90.00
#
_symmetry.space_group_name_H-M   'P 1'
#
loop_
_entity.id
_entity.type
_entity.pdbx_description
1 polymer ?
#
loop_
_entity_poly.entity_id
_entity_poly.type
_entity_poly.pdbx_seq_one_letter_code
_entity_poly.pdbx_strand_id
1 'polypeptide(L)'
;MVSWMYLALFIALMLNEVTAERHVAHISIQGLRATVDFVPLEAQVNITVTLNCENCVASGDTFLWSIHEYPMLYDRDMPCSEDNIGPMFSEGGGSLSNTHGLLTGTALNDGPQSFLNSDVSFEGMNSISGRALLFEKSTGSVRYCASIIPVGEMLTAVSTFQYPVAGTVTFRQQIGQAVTLGTSIYVDLDIISSPQTIRNLDWQIRSNSGITVDMDLEQQCEAVDDEPVYDLSTKFGSLIIRTVSNHQAYYFFDPDLSLEGDNSVVDMSLVLSYPNGSLATCNKINTLAPRSVQTKISAKNITGVISFSQRSPWDYTSVNVELANLRSLIGGYHVHEYPIPLRYFADDNLASSDAVAGHFNPYGVTDFPNATVGTEDQYEIGDISNKFGFLTNKETIAEVYTDWNMPLFGTNSIAGRSIVLHLSEDGSRYAYGQISYPTENIKTVVVDFQAPVTGSIVMKQDQNDPLSETTVFVDIANVDGTSTVEHNWHVHMYKINNDYIAETGRCNANGGHYNPFKVDLDDGYSDCSPSNPRRCEAGDFSGKHGNLNIASMLHTSDGKFFFTDVQLPLSGIYSIDERSVVIHVVDAGAGRLACQNTFGILKKTVSTTTWSDTAILGSIVFDQEGLSDPTSVSVEISGLSNMANGWHVHVLPVPYGEENECSLTLGHFNPFNIVGSPPSSTLDLYEVGDLSGKFVTLEDRTELSETFVDQTITLRGPHSIDARSIVVHRNDAVGSRWSCSTLKEVLHPLSFGVTAIAVFQNDAVSGTVTFRQTHQGNDYLADTIIDAALDLSDSVSEEVSSWSVLDATDVSDCNYGSQVYDPFNIQDDAAKCSLARQGQCIMGNLGGRHGVIPDGGAIFTDTNLPLIGQFPSRLFDSLCLICVTHQLCHEQFCLHREGHFFWDLVSYMRSYFVLYDI
;
A
#
# COMPACT_ATOMS: atom_id res chain seq x y z
N MET A 1 -27.29 -6.49 61.46
CA MET A 1 -25.90 -6.32 61.01
C MET A 1 -25.70 -6.63 59.52
N VAL A 2 -26.35 -7.65 58.96
CA VAL A 2 -26.20 -8.02 57.54
C VAL A 2 -26.79 -6.98 56.56
N SER A 3 -27.89 -6.31 56.91
CA SER A 3 -28.55 -5.31 56.02
C SER A 3 -27.78 -3.99 55.83
N TRP A 4 -26.87 -3.63 56.75
CA TRP A 4 -26.03 -2.43 56.62
C TRP A 4 -24.78 -2.70 55.76
N MET A 5 -24.33 -3.95 55.73
CA MET A 5 -23.19 -4.38 54.91
C MET A 5 -23.56 -4.42 53.43
N TYR A 6 -24.78 -4.85 53.08
CA TYR A 6 -25.27 -4.81 51.70
C TYR A 6 -25.54 -3.40 51.20
N LEU A 7 -26.03 -2.48 52.04
CA LEU A 7 -26.22 -1.08 51.64
C LEU A 7 -24.88 -0.36 51.43
N ALA A 8 -23.87 -0.64 52.26
CA ALA A 8 -22.51 -0.12 52.06
C ALA A 8 -21.82 -0.72 50.82
N LEU A 9 -22.05 -2.01 50.52
CA LEU A 9 -21.54 -2.64 49.29
C LEU A 9 -22.26 -2.11 48.04
N PHE A 10 -23.57 -1.84 48.12
CA PHE A 10 -24.34 -1.26 47.01
C PHE A 10 -23.99 0.20 46.75
N ILE A 11 -23.66 0.98 47.80
CA ILE A 11 -23.16 2.36 47.65
C ILE A 11 -21.70 2.35 47.14
N ALA A 12 -20.87 1.37 47.52
CA ALA A 12 -19.53 1.21 46.97
C ALA A 12 -19.50 0.71 45.51
N LEU A 13 -20.52 -0.05 45.07
CA LEU A 13 -20.69 -0.51 43.68
C LEU A 13 -21.42 0.50 42.77
N MET A 14 -22.04 1.55 43.34
CA MET A 14 -22.70 2.65 42.60
C MET A 14 -21.88 3.95 42.63
N LEU A 15 -20.72 3.95 43.28
CA LEU A 15 -19.65 4.88 42.94
C LEU A 15 -19.05 4.36 41.63
N ASN A 16 -19.67 4.70 40.50
CA ASN A 16 -18.84 5.03 39.35
C ASN A 16 -17.80 6.01 39.90
N GLU A 17 -16.53 5.64 39.89
CA GLU A 17 -15.48 6.65 40.03
C GLU A 17 -15.79 7.67 38.95
N VAL A 18 -16.37 8.80 39.33
CA VAL A 18 -16.27 10.02 38.55
C VAL A 18 -14.78 10.30 38.57
N THR A 19 -14.08 9.70 37.60
CA THR A 19 -12.69 10.00 37.37
C THR A 19 -12.67 11.49 37.12
N ALA A 20 -12.03 12.24 38.02
CA ALA A 20 -11.85 13.66 37.82
C ALA A 20 -11.22 13.85 36.44
N GLU A 21 -11.77 14.77 35.64
CA GLU A 21 -11.25 15.12 34.33
C GLU A 21 -9.73 15.28 34.43
N ARG A 22 -8.97 14.60 33.58
CA ARG A 22 -7.50 14.58 33.66
C ARG A 22 -6.95 14.73 32.26
N HIS A 23 -6.04 15.67 32.08
CA HIS A 23 -5.32 15.88 30.84
C HIS A 23 -3.84 15.61 31.05
N VAL A 24 -3.18 15.13 30.00
CA VAL A 24 -1.77 14.77 30.03
C VAL A 24 -1.08 15.27 28.76
N ALA A 25 0.11 15.85 28.94
CA ALA A 25 1.05 16.10 27.85
C ALA A 25 2.24 15.14 28.00
N HIS A 26 2.44 14.27 27.01
CA HIS A 26 3.55 13.32 26.95
C HIS A 26 4.66 13.89 26.06
N ILE A 27 5.69 14.46 26.67
CA ILE A 27 6.85 14.98 25.94
C ILE A 27 7.81 13.81 25.67
N SER A 28 8.03 13.51 24.40
CA SER A 28 9.07 12.57 23.95
C SER A 28 9.71 13.12 22.68
N ILE A 29 10.65 14.05 22.84
CA ILE A 29 11.33 14.70 21.71
C ILE A 29 12.72 15.22 22.12
N GLN A 30 13.68 15.26 21.19
CA GLN A 30 15.02 15.82 21.39
C GLN A 30 15.75 15.29 22.64
N GLY A 31 15.49 14.02 23.02
CA GLY A 31 16.08 13.35 24.18
C GLY A 31 15.38 13.60 25.52
N LEU A 32 14.36 14.46 25.59
CA LEU A 32 13.59 14.68 26.80
C LEU A 32 12.35 13.77 26.85
N ARG A 33 12.22 13.00 27.93
CA ARG A 33 11.00 12.27 28.28
C ARG A 33 10.36 12.84 29.55
N ALA A 34 9.17 13.41 29.42
CA ALA A 34 8.44 13.94 30.57
C ALA A 34 6.93 13.76 30.41
N THR A 35 6.24 13.59 31.54
CA THR A 35 4.79 13.64 31.62
C THR A 35 4.39 14.89 32.38
N VAL A 36 3.44 15.66 31.84
CA VAL A 36 2.83 16.78 32.55
C VAL A 36 1.35 16.50 32.73
N ASP A 37 0.96 16.23 33.97
CA ASP A 37 -0.40 15.97 34.39
C ASP A 37 -1.12 17.26 34.75
N PHE A 38 -2.34 17.41 34.27
CA PHE A 38 -3.23 18.50 34.62
C PHE A 38 -4.50 17.93 35.22
N VAL A 39 -4.72 18.23 36.50
CA VAL A 39 -5.85 17.71 37.28
C VAL A 39 -6.63 18.90 37.87
N PRO A 40 -7.91 19.09 37.52
CA PRO A 40 -8.78 20.06 38.16
C PRO A 40 -8.84 19.84 39.67
N LEU A 41 -8.68 20.92 40.42
CA LEU A 41 -8.77 20.95 41.87
C LEU A 41 -9.54 22.22 42.28
N GLU A 42 -10.82 22.04 42.61
CA GLU A 42 -11.74 23.15 42.87
C GLU A 42 -11.81 24.13 41.68
N ALA A 43 -11.42 25.39 41.86
CA ALA A 43 -11.39 26.42 40.81
C ALA A 43 -9.99 26.64 40.21
N GLN A 44 -9.07 25.69 40.42
CA GLN A 44 -7.70 25.73 39.92
C GLN A 44 -7.38 24.42 39.22
N VAL A 45 -6.27 24.41 38.48
CA VAL A 45 -5.68 23.19 37.92
C VAL A 45 -4.36 22.92 38.61
N ASN A 46 -4.21 21.72 39.16
CA ASN A 46 -2.94 21.22 39.65
C ASN A 46 -2.14 20.67 38.46
N ILE A 47 -1.01 21.30 38.16
CA ILE A 47 -0.07 20.92 37.10
C ILE A 47 1.09 20.18 37.75
N THR A 48 1.30 18.92 37.39
CA THR A 48 2.40 18.10 37.93
C THR A 48 3.34 17.68 36.80
N VAL A 49 4.59 18.14 36.86
CA VAL A 49 5.65 17.80 35.90
C VAL A 49 6.49 16.66 36.48
N THR A 50 6.61 15.57 35.72
CA THR A 50 7.38 14.38 36.08
C THR A 50 8.34 14.03 34.95
N LEU A 51 9.64 13.87 35.26
CA LEU A 51 10.59 13.29 34.31
C LEU A 51 10.43 11.77 34.27
N ASN A 52 10.40 11.21 33.05
CA ASN A 52 10.30 9.77 32.82
C ASN A 52 11.67 9.17 32.42
N CYS A 53 12.75 9.84 32.81
CA CYS A 53 14.11 9.47 32.48
C CYS A 53 15.07 9.89 33.59
N GLU A 54 16.14 9.12 33.79
CA GLU A 54 17.20 9.46 34.75
C GLU A 54 18.19 10.44 34.12
N ASN A 55 18.40 11.61 34.74
CA ASN A 55 19.40 12.61 34.33
C ASN A 55 19.34 13.05 32.86
N CYS A 56 18.18 12.92 32.19
CA CYS A 56 17.96 13.41 30.83
C CYS A 56 17.96 14.95 30.74
N VAL A 57 18.04 15.62 31.88
CA VAL A 57 18.17 17.06 32.01
C VAL A 57 19.38 17.36 32.90
N ALA A 58 20.27 18.26 32.46
CA ALA A 58 21.41 18.65 33.28
C ALA A 58 20.94 19.50 34.48
N SER A 59 21.55 19.34 35.66
CA SER A 59 21.12 20.05 36.88
C SER A 59 21.16 21.58 36.75
N GLY A 60 22.05 22.11 35.89
CA GLY A 60 22.16 23.54 35.59
C GLY A 60 21.19 24.06 34.52
N ASP A 61 20.42 23.19 33.88
CA ASP A 61 19.45 23.60 32.88
C ASP A 61 18.26 24.32 33.53
N THR A 62 17.73 25.31 32.82
CA THR A 62 16.49 25.99 33.17
C THR A 62 15.58 26.04 31.96
N PHE A 63 14.28 25.93 32.18
CA PHE A 63 13.28 25.88 31.12
C PHE A 63 12.23 26.96 31.33
N LEU A 64 12.03 27.73 30.27
CA LEU A 64 10.80 28.45 30.05
C LEU A 64 9.74 27.40 29.65
N TRP A 65 8.53 27.58 30.13
CA TRP A 65 7.40 26.75 29.82
C TRP A 65 6.15 27.60 29.59
N SER A 66 5.44 27.24 28.54
CA SER A 66 4.29 27.97 27.99
C SER A 66 3.31 27.03 27.30
N ILE A 67 2.07 27.49 27.13
CA ILE A 67 1.03 26.84 26.34
C ILE A 67 0.88 27.61 25.03
N HIS A 68 0.77 26.90 23.91
CA HIS A 68 0.69 27.44 22.56
C HIS A 68 -0.64 27.07 21.90
N GLU A 69 -1.06 27.86 20.92
CA GLU A 69 -2.42 27.80 20.37
C GLU A 69 -2.75 26.45 19.73
N TYR A 70 -1.84 25.89 18.94
CA TYR A 70 -2.11 24.72 18.09
C TYR A 70 -1.66 23.41 18.74
N PRO A 71 -2.37 22.29 18.49
CA PRO A 71 -1.90 20.96 18.83
C PRO A 71 -0.58 20.63 18.10
N MET A 72 0.27 19.83 18.75
CA MET A 72 1.47 19.27 18.15
C MET A 72 1.13 18.06 17.27
N LEU A 73 1.75 17.99 16.08
CA LEU A 73 1.88 16.80 15.23
C LEU A 73 3.34 16.35 15.21
N TYR A 74 3.60 15.08 15.48
CA TYR A 74 4.96 14.55 15.54
C TYR A 74 5.59 14.35 14.16
N ASP A 75 4.78 14.05 13.15
CA ASP A 75 5.24 13.79 11.77
C ASP A 75 5.49 15.07 10.95
N ARG A 76 5.92 16.15 11.62
CA ARG A 76 6.30 17.41 10.96
C ARG A 76 7.77 17.70 11.19
N ASP A 77 8.41 18.32 10.21
CA ASP A 77 9.74 18.88 10.42
C ASP A 77 9.69 19.98 11.50
N MET A 78 10.64 19.93 12.44
CA MET A 78 10.70 20.81 13.62
C MET A 78 9.32 20.97 14.31
N PRO A 79 8.73 19.91 14.89
CA PRO A 79 7.33 19.91 15.30
C PRO A 79 7.02 20.89 16.46
N CYS A 80 8.05 21.36 17.19
CA CYS A 80 7.94 22.35 18.26
C CYS A 80 8.29 23.79 17.82
N SER A 81 8.43 24.04 16.52
CA SER A 81 8.58 25.40 15.99
C SER A 81 7.30 26.20 16.20
N GLU A 82 7.42 27.53 16.31
CA GLU A 82 6.26 28.41 16.48
C GLU A 82 5.32 28.35 15.26
N ASP A 83 5.85 28.05 14.07
CA ASP A 83 5.04 27.85 12.86
C ASP A 83 4.13 26.60 12.98
N ASN A 84 4.56 25.57 13.72
CA ASN A 84 3.82 24.31 13.88
C ASN A 84 2.87 24.31 15.09
N ILE A 85 3.31 24.82 16.25
CA ILE A 85 2.46 24.87 17.47
C ILE A 85 1.73 26.21 17.64
N GLY A 86 1.99 27.17 16.78
CA GLY A 86 1.36 28.48 16.82
C GLY A 86 1.95 29.41 17.89
N PRO A 87 1.41 30.63 17.98
CA PRO A 87 1.84 31.60 18.99
C PRO A 87 1.48 31.12 20.40
N MET A 88 2.11 31.72 21.40
CA MET A 88 1.77 31.46 22.80
C MET A 88 0.30 31.84 23.08
N PHE A 89 -0.42 30.95 23.75
CA PHE A 89 -1.82 31.12 24.12
C PHE A 89 -1.99 32.30 25.07
N SER A 90 -2.49 33.43 24.58
CA SER A 90 -2.59 34.66 25.38
C SER A 90 -3.79 34.66 26.33
N GLU A 91 -4.87 33.96 25.98
CA GLU A 91 -6.17 34.03 26.67
C GLU A 91 -6.39 32.88 27.67
N GLY A 92 -5.51 32.72 28.67
CA GLY A 92 -5.69 31.69 29.71
C GLY A 92 -4.41 31.30 30.45
N GLY A 93 -3.55 32.28 30.72
CA GLY A 93 -2.31 32.04 31.46
C GLY A 93 -1.24 31.26 30.68
N GLY A 94 -1.18 31.38 29.36
CA GLY A 94 -0.26 30.55 28.55
C GLY A 94 1.22 30.76 28.82
N SER A 95 1.65 31.79 29.56
CA SER A 95 3.02 31.86 30.07
C SER A 95 3.12 31.31 31.50
N LEU A 96 3.23 30.00 31.65
CA LEU A 96 3.36 29.33 32.95
C LEU A 96 4.61 29.80 33.72
N SER A 97 5.67 30.17 33.00
CA SER A 97 6.90 30.72 33.58
C SER A 97 6.71 32.04 34.31
N ASN A 98 5.77 32.88 33.86
CA ASN A 98 5.51 34.18 34.49
C ASN A 98 4.78 34.00 35.82
N THR A 99 3.93 32.96 35.90
CA THR A 99 3.12 32.65 37.09
C THR A 99 3.90 31.82 38.11
N HIS A 100 4.65 30.81 37.66
CA HIS A 100 5.28 29.81 38.53
C HIS A 100 6.81 29.84 38.54
N GLY A 101 7.43 30.70 37.73
CA GLY A 101 8.88 30.73 37.54
C GLY A 101 9.38 29.65 36.58
N LEU A 102 10.71 29.61 36.40
CA LEU A 102 11.37 28.64 35.54
C LEU A 102 11.39 27.25 36.18
N LEU A 103 11.23 26.21 35.36
CA LEU A 103 11.57 24.86 35.77
C LEU A 103 13.10 24.73 35.80
N THR A 104 13.64 24.12 36.85
CA THR A 104 15.09 23.90 36.97
C THR A 104 15.40 22.41 36.87
N GLY A 105 16.46 22.07 36.15
CA GLY A 105 16.90 20.68 36.01
C GLY A 105 17.22 20.03 37.35
N THR A 106 17.74 20.80 38.32
CA THR A 106 17.95 20.29 39.69
C THR A 106 16.62 19.85 40.32
N ALA A 107 15.60 20.71 40.33
CA ALA A 107 14.30 20.38 40.92
C ALA A 107 13.62 19.22 40.20
N LEU A 108 13.67 19.19 38.87
CA LEU A 108 13.07 18.11 38.07
C LEU A 108 13.75 16.75 38.31
N ASN A 109 15.07 16.73 38.56
CA ASN A 109 15.79 15.50 38.91
C ASN A 109 15.54 15.05 40.36
N ASP A 110 15.19 15.96 41.27
CA ASP A 110 14.90 15.64 42.68
C ASP A 110 13.50 15.00 42.88
N GLY A 111 12.60 15.12 41.89
CA GLY A 111 11.29 14.46 41.87
C GLY A 111 10.18 15.28 41.19
N PRO A 112 8.93 14.79 41.20
CA PRO A 112 7.79 15.48 40.58
C PRO A 112 7.58 16.88 41.15
N GLN A 113 7.29 17.85 40.27
CA GLN A 113 7.05 19.24 40.63
C GLN A 113 5.58 19.58 40.43
N SER A 114 4.90 20.08 41.46
CA SER A 114 3.47 20.42 41.41
C SER A 114 3.20 21.90 41.60
N PHE A 115 2.29 22.44 40.79
CA PHE A 115 1.94 23.86 40.74
C PHE A 115 0.41 24.01 40.69
N LEU A 116 -0.15 24.89 41.52
CA LEU A 116 -1.57 25.24 41.46
C LEU A 116 -1.74 26.49 40.61
N ASN A 117 -2.50 26.38 39.51
CA ASN A 117 -2.70 27.47 38.56
C ASN A 117 -4.19 27.82 38.45
N SER A 118 -4.51 29.10 38.63
CA SER A 118 -5.88 29.65 38.49
C SER A 118 -6.19 30.21 37.11
N ASP A 119 -5.18 30.40 36.27
CA ASP A 119 -5.32 31.08 34.98
C ASP A 119 -5.66 30.10 33.85
N VAL A 120 -5.35 28.80 34.04
CA VAL A 120 -5.66 27.73 33.08
C VAL A 120 -7.00 27.07 33.43
N SER A 121 -7.76 26.67 32.41
CA SER A 121 -9.08 26.06 32.54
C SER A 121 -9.27 24.95 31.51
N PHE A 122 -10.11 23.96 31.81
CA PHE A 122 -10.65 23.00 30.82
C PHE A 122 -12.08 23.33 30.38
N GLU A 123 -12.72 24.26 31.08
CA GLU A 123 -14.06 24.72 30.80
C GLU A 123 -14.07 25.99 29.93
N GLY A 124 -15.12 26.12 29.12
CA GLY A 124 -15.34 27.29 28.27
C GLY A 124 -14.43 27.36 27.04
N MET A 125 -14.58 28.43 26.26
CA MET A 125 -13.88 28.61 24.98
C MET A 125 -12.35 28.79 25.13
N ASN A 126 -11.90 29.15 26.33
CA ASN A 126 -10.47 29.34 26.66
C ASN A 126 -9.84 28.08 27.27
N SER A 127 -10.44 26.91 27.01
CA SER A 127 -9.90 25.63 27.43
C SER A 127 -8.49 25.41 26.87
N ILE A 128 -7.63 24.83 27.70
CA ILE A 128 -6.29 24.38 27.30
C ILE A 128 -6.28 22.96 26.71
N SER A 129 -7.42 22.26 26.74
CA SER A 129 -7.54 20.94 26.12
C SER A 129 -7.17 21.03 24.65
N GLY A 130 -6.39 20.07 24.14
CA GLY A 130 -5.88 19.95 22.78
C GLY A 130 -4.73 20.89 22.40
N ARG A 131 -4.37 21.88 23.23
CA ARG A 131 -3.28 22.83 22.96
C ARG A 131 -1.90 22.23 23.21
N ALA A 132 -0.84 22.80 22.63
CA ALA A 132 0.52 22.33 22.89
C ALA A 132 1.12 22.97 24.16
N LEU A 133 1.76 22.14 24.99
CA LEU A 133 2.69 22.58 26.00
C LEU A 133 4.09 22.66 25.38
N LEU A 134 4.83 23.74 25.62
CA LEU A 134 6.20 23.96 25.18
C LEU A 134 7.11 24.12 26.40
N PHE A 135 8.23 23.42 26.41
CA PHE A 135 9.42 23.70 27.22
C PHE A 135 10.53 24.22 26.31
N GLU A 136 11.04 25.41 26.58
CA GLU A 136 12.16 26.03 25.88
C GLU A 136 13.34 26.20 26.84
N LYS A 137 14.48 25.60 26.50
CA LYS A 137 15.68 25.69 27.32
C LYS A 137 16.20 27.13 27.32
N SER A 138 16.42 27.73 28.48
CA SER A 138 16.84 29.14 28.58
C SER A 138 18.26 29.40 28.02
N THR A 139 19.03 28.34 27.80
CA THR A 139 20.35 28.39 27.16
C THR A 139 20.33 27.52 25.89
N GLY A 140 20.55 28.15 24.74
CA GLY A 140 20.38 27.51 23.42
C GLY A 140 18.98 27.74 22.85
N SER A 141 18.67 27.01 21.77
CA SER A 141 17.40 27.11 21.03
C SER A 141 16.63 25.78 21.02
N VAL A 142 16.85 24.92 22.03
CA VAL A 142 16.21 23.61 22.11
C VAL A 142 14.80 23.75 22.68
N ARG A 143 13.84 23.13 21.99
CA ARG A 143 12.41 23.18 22.27
C ARG A 143 11.86 21.76 22.39
N TYR A 144 11.00 21.56 23.39
CA TYR A 144 10.31 20.29 23.62
C TYR A 144 8.83 20.58 23.76
N CYS A 145 7.97 19.81 23.12
CA CYS A 145 6.54 20.08 23.14
C CYS A 145 5.72 18.80 23.11
N ALA A 146 4.46 18.92 23.52
CA ALA A 146 3.46 17.86 23.43
C ALA A 146 2.05 18.45 23.53
N SER A 147 1.08 17.82 22.88
CA SER A 147 -0.34 18.18 23.02
C SER A 147 -0.90 17.82 24.40
N ILE A 148 -1.68 18.72 25.00
CA ILE A 148 -2.40 18.53 26.26
C ILE A 148 -3.71 17.81 25.95
N ILE A 149 -3.72 16.48 26.05
CA ILE A 149 -4.86 15.65 25.64
C ILE A 149 -5.58 15.05 26.85
N PRO A 150 -6.91 14.92 26.81
CA PRO A 150 -7.65 14.24 27.87
C PRO A 150 -7.30 12.75 27.93
N VAL A 151 -7.30 12.18 29.13
CA VAL A 151 -7.09 10.75 29.33
C VAL A 151 -8.39 10.01 29.06
N GLY A 152 -8.43 9.28 27.94
CA GLY A 152 -9.54 8.40 27.60
C GLY A 152 -9.64 8.09 26.11
N GLU A 153 -10.82 7.66 25.69
CA GLU A 153 -11.16 7.44 24.30
C GLU A 153 -11.47 8.78 23.62
N MET A 154 -10.84 8.99 22.46
CA MET A 154 -11.00 10.19 21.66
C MET A 154 -11.66 9.83 20.34
N LEU A 155 -12.76 10.51 20.04
CA LEU A 155 -13.35 10.51 18.70
C LEU A 155 -12.71 11.64 17.90
N THR A 156 -12.22 11.31 16.70
CA THR A 156 -11.71 12.28 15.74
C THR A 156 -12.62 12.28 14.53
N ALA A 157 -13.11 13.43 14.11
CA ALA A 157 -13.86 13.62 12.88
C ALA A 157 -13.20 14.69 12.02
N VAL A 158 -13.23 14.53 10.70
CA VAL A 158 -12.53 15.41 9.76
C VAL A 158 -13.45 15.77 8.61
N SER A 159 -13.40 17.03 8.20
CA SER A 159 -13.89 17.47 6.89
C SER A 159 -12.70 17.94 6.06
N THR A 160 -12.52 17.34 4.88
CA THR A 160 -11.38 17.59 4.00
C THR A 160 -11.84 18.32 2.75
N PHE A 161 -11.20 19.43 2.40
CA PHE A 161 -11.52 20.20 1.20
C PHE A 161 -10.39 20.07 0.18
N GLN A 162 -10.77 19.98 -1.10
CA GLN A 162 -9.82 19.85 -2.21
C GLN A 162 -9.71 21.11 -3.07
N TYR A 163 -10.80 21.88 -3.23
CA TYR A 163 -10.79 23.20 -3.90
C TYR A 163 -12.05 24.01 -3.54
N PRO A 164 -12.10 25.35 -3.78
CA PRO A 164 -10.99 26.26 -4.14
C PRO A 164 -10.03 26.55 -2.97
N VAL A 165 -10.44 26.17 -1.78
CA VAL A 165 -9.63 26.08 -0.56
C VAL A 165 -9.37 24.60 -0.30
N ALA A 166 -8.14 24.26 0.05
CA ALA A 166 -7.73 22.88 0.30
C ALA A 166 -7.16 22.72 1.71
N GLY A 167 -7.38 21.55 2.30
CA GLY A 167 -6.90 21.20 3.63
C GLY A 167 -7.98 20.54 4.48
N THR A 168 -7.85 20.60 5.80
CA THR A 168 -8.73 19.88 6.72
C THR A 168 -9.25 20.76 7.84
N VAL A 169 -10.46 20.45 8.29
CA VAL A 169 -10.98 20.88 9.59
C VAL A 169 -11.19 19.63 10.43
N THR A 170 -10.43 19.53 11.51
CA THR A 170 -10.41 18.39 12.42
C THR A 170 -11.15 18.72 13.70
N PHE A 171 -12.10 17.88 14.08
CA PHE A 171 -12.84 17.93 15.33
C PHE A 171 -12.37 16.78 16.22
N ARG A 172 -12.02 17.04 17.48
CA ARG A 172 -11.70 15.97 18.45
C ARG A 172 -12.43 16.18 19.75
N GLN A 173 -13.10 15.12 20.22
CA GLN A 173 -13.88 15.11 21.45
C GLN A 173 -13.56 13.85 22.26
N GLN A 174 -13.46 13.98 23.60
CA GLN A 174 -13.44 12.82 24.47
C GLN A 174 -14.85 12.21 24.55
N ILE A 175 -14.95 10.90 24.34
CA ILE A 175 -16.23 10.17 24.33
C ILE A 175 -16.31 9.13 25.45
N GLY A 176 -17.50 8.55 25.65
CA GLY A 176 -17.71 7.46 26.60
C GLY A 176 -17.78 7.88 28.08
N GLN A 177 -17.94 9.19 28.34
CA GLN A 177 -18.10 9.77 29.67
C GLN A 177 -19.58 10.10 29.94
N ALA A 178 -20.00 10.15 31.22
CA ALA A 178 -21.37 10.53 31.57
C ALA A 178 -21.67 12.03 31.32
N VAL A 179 -20.63 12.84 31.13
CA VAL A 179 -20.68 14.25 30.73
C VAL A 179 -19.82 14.39 29.49
N THR A 180 -20.41 14.85 28.39
CA THR A 180 -19.67 15.19 27.17
C THR A 180 -18.74 16.36 27.45
N LEU A 181 -17.44 16.18 27.25
CA LEU A 181 -16.49 17.31 27.25
C LEU A 181 -16.59 18.07 25.91
N GLY A 182 -16.11 19.31 25.90
CA GLY A 182 -16.12 20.14 24.70
C GLY A 182 -15.30 19.55 23.55
N THR A 183 -15.57 20.04 22.34
CA THR A 183 -14.89 19.62 21.12
C THR A 183 -13.81 20.63 20.74
N SER A 184 -12.59 20.12 20.57
CA SER A 184 -11.51 20.87 19.94
C SER A 184 -11.67 20.90 18.42
N ILE A 185 -11.39 22.04 17.80
CA ILE A 185 -11.52 22.27 16.37
C ILE A 185 -10.21 22.86 15.85
N TYR A 186 -9.50 22.12 15.02
CA TYR A 186 -8.28 22.57 14.35
C TYR A 186 -8.54 22.78 12.85
N VAL A 187 -8.25 23.98 12.35
CA VAL A 187 -8.48 24.39 10.96
C VAL A 187 -7.13 24.60 10.29
N ASP A 188 -6.84 23.81 9.27
CA ASP A 188 -5.62 23.87 8.46
C ASP A 188 -6.03 23.92 6.98
N LEU A 189 -6.19 25.14 6.47
CA LEU A 189 -6.75 25.41 5.15
C LEU A 189 -5.92 26.47 4.41
N ASP A 190 -5.71 26.24 3.11
CA ASP A 190 -4.99 27.14 2.23
C ASP A 190 -5.75 27.39 0.93
N ILE A 191 -5.55 28.57 0.34
CA ILE A 191 -5.98 28.86 -1.02
C ILE A 191 -5.00 28.21 -2.00
N ILE A 192 -5.53 27.37 -2.88
CA ILE A 192 -4.73 26.68 -3.92
C ILE A 192 -5.14 27.08 -5.34
N SER A 193 -6.33 27.64 -5.52
CA SER A 193 -6.89 28.00 -6.83
C SER A 193 -6.84 29.50 -7.11
N SER A 194 -6.88 29.86 -8.40
CA SER A 194 -6.84 31.25 -8.84
C SER A 194 -8.12 32.04 -8.47
N PRO A 195 -8.02 33.33 -8.10
CA PRO A 195 -6.79 34.06 -7.79
C PRO A 195 -6.23 33.70 -6.40
N GLN A 196 -4.90 33.76 -6.25
CA GLN A 196 -4.15 33.56 -5.01
C GLN A 196 -4.25 34.77 -4.06
N THR A 197 -5.48 35.13 -3.66
CA THR A 197 -5.76 36.28 -2.81
C THR A 197 -6.51 35.88 -1.56
N ILE A 198 -6.12 36.43 -0.40
CA ILE A 198 -6.74 36.21 0.92
C ILE A 198 -8.27 36.23 0.82
N ARG A 199 -8.92 35.22 1.43
CA ARG A 199 -10.38 35.09 1.48
C ARG A 199 -10.86 35.15 2.91
N ASN A 200 -11.92 35.92 3.14
CA ASN A 200 -12.65 35.88 4.39
C ASN A 200 -13.89 35.00 4.19
N LEU A 201 -13.96 33.87 4.88
CA LEU A 201 -15.01 32.87 4.70
C LEU A 201 -15.78 32.66 5.99
N ASP A 202 -17.10 32.69 5.86
CA ASP A 202 -17.98 32.23 6.91
C ASP A 202 -18.05 30.71 6.92
N TRP A 203 -18.24 30.13 8.10
CA TRP A 203 -18.20 28.69 8.29
C TRP A 203 -19.34 28.22 9.20
N GLN A 204 -20.06 27.22 8.72
CA GLN A 204 -21.28 26.72 9.33
C GLN A 204 -21.37 25.21 9.16
N ILE A 205 -22.05 24.55 10.10
CA ILE A 205 -22.40 23.13 10.00
C ILE A 205 -23.87 23.05 9.64
N ARG A 206 -24.16 22.28 8.59
CA ARG A 206 -25.50 22.13 8.03
C ARG A 206 -25.82 20.66 7.77
N SER A 207 -27.09 20.32 7.88
CA SER A 207 -27.60 19.02 7.44
C SER A 207 -27.43 18.87 5.93
N ASN A 208 -27.37 17.63 5.45
CA ASN A 208 -27.29 17.33 4.02
C ASN A 208 -28.20 16.15 3.66
N SER A 209 -28.54 16.09 2.37
CA SER A 209 -29.42 15.08 1.78
C SER A 209 -28.69 13.82 1.28
N GLY A 210 -27.43 13.63 1.67
CA GLY A 210 -26.62 12.44 1.36
C GLY A 210 -25.43 12.71 0.45
N ILE A 211 -24.48 13.53 0.92
CA ILE A 211 -23.19 13.73 0.22
C ILE A 211 -22.42 12.41 0.16
N THR A 212 -21.94 12.06 -1.04
CA THR A 212 -21.06 10.90 -1.28
C THR A 212 -19.74 11.31 -1.90
N VAL A 213 -18.77 10.39 -1.89
CA VAL A 213 -17.43 10.60 -2.45
C VAL A 213 -17.40 10.70 -3.98
N ASP A 214 -18.49 10.36 -4.66
CA ASP A 214 -18.64 10.43 -6.12
C ASP A 214 -19.21 11.77 -6.60
N MET A 215 -19.52 12.68 -5.69
CA MET A 215 -20.05 14.01 -6.01
C MET A 215 -18.92 15.01 -6.23
N ASP A 216 -19.05 15.84 -7.27
CA ASP A 216 -18.22 17.03 -7.41
C ASP A 216 -18.63 18.14 -6.43
N LEU A 217 -17.86 19.22 -6.37
CA LEU A 217 -18.12 20.33 -5.45
C LEU A 217 -19.51 20.97 -5.64
N GLU A 218 -19.98 21.09 -6.88
CA GLU A 218 -21.28 21.73 -7.17
C GLU A 218 -22.40 20.87 -6.58
N GLN A 219 -22.37 19.56 -6.87
CA GLN A 219 -23.30 18.58 -6.33
C GLN A 219 -23.24 18.50 -4.80
N GLN A 220 -22.03 18.54 -4.21
CA GLN A 220 -21.85 18.55 -2.76
C GLN A 220 -22.54 19.74 -2.12
N CYS A 221 -22.35 20.95 -2.66
CA CYS A 221 -22.98 22.16 -2.12
C CYS A 221 -24.49 22.25 -2.39
N GLU A 222 -24.99 21.69 -3.50
CA GLU A 222 -26.43 21.58 -3.77
C GLU A 222 -27.15 20.62 -2.81
N ALA A 223 -26.44 19.62 -2.28
CA ALA A 223 -27.00 18.62 -1.37
C ALA A 223 -27.17 19.12 0.08
N VAL A 224 -26.65 20.30 0.41
CA VAL A 224 -26.68 20.87 1.76
C VAL A 224 -27.93 21.72 1.98
N ASP A 225 -28.49 21.64 3.18
CA ASP A 225 -29.66 22.44 3.55
C ASP A 225 -29.33 23.94 3.72
N ASP A 226 -30.32 24.81 3.49
CA ASP A 226 -30.14 26.26 3.60
C ASP A 226 -29.88 26.73 5.04
N GLU A 227 -30.56 26.12 6.02
CA GLU A 227 -30.51 26.55 7.42
C GLU A 227 -29.35 25.89 8.17
N PRO A 228 -28.49 26.68 8.86
CA PRO A 228 -27.40 26.13 9.64
C PRO A 228 -27.91 25.46 10.93
N VAL A 229 -27.40 24.25 11.19
CA VAL A 229 -27.56 23.58 12.48
C VAL A 229 -26.64 24.23 13.51
N TYR A 230 -25.44 24.61 13.08
CA TYR A 230 -24.44 25.28 13.92
C TYR A 230 -23.76 26.41 13.13
N ASP A 231 -23.71 27.62 13.71
CA ASP A 231 -23.06 28.77 13.09
C ASP A 231 -21.75 29.11 13.83
N LEU A 232 -20.64 28.61 13.29
CA LEU A 232 -19.32 28.75 13.89
C LEU A 232 -18.75 30.15 13.67
N SER A 233 -19.08 30.80 12.55
CA SER A 233 -18.76 32.22 12.28
C SER A 233 -19.29 33.15 13.37
N THR A 234 -20.51 32.95 13.84
CA THR A 234 -21.11 33.80 14.86
C THR A 234 -20.41 33.62 16.21
N LYS A 235 -19.88 32.43 16.48
CA LYS A 235 -19.20 32.09 17.75
C LYS A 235 -17.73 32.51 17.76
N PHE A 236 -17.01 32.23 16.67
CA PHE A 236 -15.55 32.34 16.60
C PHE A 236 -15.06 33.41 15.60
N GLY A 237 -15.97 34.01 14.84
CA GLY A 237 -15.65 34.88 13.72
C GLY A 237 -15.41 34.11 12.42
N SER A 238 -15.44 34.85 11.31
CA SER A 238 -15.10 34.34 9.98
C SER A 238 -13.62 33.96 9.90
N LEU A 239 -13.29 32.96 9.08
CA LEU A 239 -11.93 32.49 8.85
C LEU A 239 -11.22 33.34 7.78
N ILE A 240 -9.99 33.77 8.06
CA ILE A 240 -9.15 34.46 7.08
C ILE A 240 -8.19 33.44 6.45
N ILE A 241 -8.62 32.83 5.34
CA ILE A 241 -7.82 31.84 4.62
C ILE A 241 -6.77 32.54 3.75
N ARG A 242 -5.52 32.09 3.85
CA ARG A 242 -4.36 32.67 3.17
C ARG A 242 -3.80 31.73 2.09
N THR A 243 -2.81 32.19 1.35
CA THR A 243 -2.04 31.36 0.43
C THR A 243 -1.05 30.51 1.23
N VAL A 244 -0.59 29.39 0.64
CA VAL A 244 0.38 28.48 1.27
C VAL A 244 1.64 29.20 1.77
N SER A 245 2.20 30.12 0.97
CA SER A 245 3.35 30.96 1.36
C SER A 245 3.12 31.87 2.58
N ASN A 246 1.88 32.09 2.99
CA ASN A 246 1.51 32.86 4.18
C ASN A 246 0.53 32.05 5.04
N HIS A 247 0.74 30.72 5.12
CA HIS A 247 -0.14 29.78 5.80
C HIS A 247 -0.54 30.27 7.21
N GLN A 248 -1.80 30.06 7.58
CA GLN A 248 -2.31 30.36 8.91
C GLN A 248 -3.35 29.33 9.31
N ALA A 249 -3.06 28.58 10.37
CA ALA A 249 -4.00 27.67 11.00
C ALA A 249 -4.83 28.36 12.11
N TYR A 250 -5.91 27.71 12.53
CA TYR A 250 -6.71 28.14 13.68
C TYR A 250 -7.00 26.99 14.61
N TYR A 251 -7.15 27.32 15.90
CA TYR A 251 -7.58 26.38 16.92
C TYR A 251 -8.70 26.99 17.75
N PHE A 252 -9.78 26.25 17.91
CA PHE A 252 -10.94 26.64 18.72
C PHE A 252 -11.33 25.51 19.66
N PHE A 253 -12.02 25.86 20.73
CA PHE A 253 -12.65 24.91 21.64
C PHE A 253 -14.11 25.27 21.84
N ASP A 254 -14.99 24.32 21.56
CA ASP A 254 -16.44 24.49 21.64
C ASP A 254 -17.04 23.57 22.72
N PRO A 255 -17.53 24.11 23.85
CA PRO A 255 -18.13 23.30 24.90
C PRO A 255 -19.50 22.70 24.55
N ASP A 256 -20.16 23.18 23.50
CA ASP A 256 -21.54 22.84 23.16
C ASP A 256 -21.64 21.98 21.88
N LEU A 257 -20.57 21.88 21.09
CA LEU A 257 -20.53 21.06 19.89
C LEU A 257 -20.23 19.60 20.26
N SER A 258 -21.11 18.68 19.83
CA SER A 258 -20.98 17.24 20.11
C SER A 258 -20.62 16.46 18.85
N LEU A 259 -19.77 15.45 18.99
CA LEU A 259 -19.45 14.44 17.98
C LEU A 259 -20.14 13.09 18.27
N GLU A 260 -20.81 12.94 19.41
CA GLU A 260 -21.58 11.74 19.77
C GLU A 260 -23.04 12.03 20.17
N GLY A 261 -23.87 11.00 20.15
CA GLY A 261 -25.29 11.05 20.52
C GLY A 261 -26.19 11.73 19.48
N ASP A 262 -27.44 12.00 19.87
CA ASP A 262 -28.50 12.50 18.97
C ASP A 262 -28.23 13.91 18.40
N ASN A 263 -27.33 14.67 19.02
CA ASN A 263 -26.93 16.02 18.59
C ASN A 263 -25.55 16.03 17.89
N SER A 264 -25.04 14.86 17.51
CA SER A 264 -23.74 14.76 16.85
C SER A 264 -23.73 15.52 15.52
N VAL A 265 -22.65 16.26 15.26
CA VAL A 265 -22.39 16.88 13.95
C VAL A 265 -21.70 15.94 12.97
N VAL A 266 -21.33 14.72 13.38
CA VAL A 266 -20.83 13.69 12.48
C VAL A 266 -21.91 13.38 11.44
N ASP A 267 -21.46 13.13 10.21
CA ASP A 267 -22.29 12.95 9.02
C ASP A 267 -23.01 14.20 8.49
N MET A 268 -22.99 15.32 9.21
CA MET A 268 -23.38 16.64 8.68
C MET A 268 -22.30 17.21 7.77
N SER A 269 -22.55 18.37 7.16
CA SER A 269 -21.61 19.04 6.26
C SER A 269 -21.05 20.30 6.88
N LEU A 270 -19.73 20.45 6.80
CA LEU A 270 -19.06 21.72 7.04
C LEU A 270 -19.09 22.53 5.73
N VAL A 271 -19.57 23.76 5.85
CA VAL A 271 -19.81 24.67 4.71
C VAL A 271 -19.00 25.93 4.92
N LEU A 272 -18.18 26.28 3.93
CA LEU A 272 -17.51 27.57 3.85
C LEU A 272 -18.24 28.47 2.84
N SER A 273 -18.53 29.70 3.20
CA SER A 273 -19.31 30.66 2.41
C SER A 273 -18.60 32.00 2.27
N TYR A 274 -18.78 32.67 1.15
CA TYR A 274 -18.34 34.05 0.97
C TYR A 274 -19.24 35.02 1.73
N PRO A 275 -18.78 36.26 2.03
CA PRO A 275 -19.57 37.25 2.78
C PRO A 275 -20.88 37.69 2.10
N ASN A 276 -21.07 37.37 0.81
CA ASN A 276 -22.30 37.60 0.07
C ASN A 276 -23.33 36.46 0.23
N GLY A 277 -23.00 35.41 0.98
CA GLY A 277 -23.83 34.23 1.22
C GLY A 277 -23.67 33.10 0.19
N SER A 278 -22.89 33.28 -0.89
CA SER A 278 -22.65 32.18 -1.84
C SER A 278 -21.69 31.16 -1.26
N LEU A 279 -21.98 29.87 -1.47
CA LEU A 279 -21.17 28.76 -0.98
C LEU A 279 -19.82 28.71 -1.72
N ALA A 280 -18.74 28.59 -0.97
CA ALA A 280 -17.38 28.47 -1.49
C ALA A 280 -16.95 27.01 -1.61
N THR A 281 -17.17 26.22 -0.56
CA THR A 281 -16.92 24.77 -0.55
C THR A 281 -17.75 24.08 0.53
N CYS A 282 -18.14 22.82 0.29
CA CYS A 282 -18.99 22.05 1.17
C CYS A 282 -18.51 20.61 1.19
N ASN A 283 -18.27 20.04 2.38
CA ASN A 283 -18.00 18.62 2.48
C ASN A 283 -18.50 18.05 3.80
N LYS A 284 -18.71 16.74 3.83
CA LYS A 284 -19.15 15.98 4.98
C LYS A 284 -18.08 15.97 6.09
N ILE A 285 -18.54 15.92 7.34
CA ILE A 285 -17.72 15.66 8.53
C ILE A 285 -17.76 14.16 8.78
N ASN A 286 -16.67 13.46 8.46
CA ASN A 286 -16.58 12.01 8.60
C ASN A 286 -15.78 11.64 9.84
N THR A 287 -16.20 10.61 10.55
CA THR A 287 -15.36 9.99 11.58
C THR A 287 -14.09 9.46 10.94
N LEU A 288 -12.93 9.81 11.51
CA LEU A 288 -11.65 9.27 11.09
C LEU A 288 -11.46 7.90 11.73
N ALA A 289 -11.42 6.85 10.91
CA ALA A 289 -11.21 5.50 11.39
C ALA A 289 -9.77 5.31 11.91
N PRO A 290 -9.57 4.66 13.08
CA PRO A 290 -8.27 4.18 13.50
C PRO A 290 -7.63 3.28 12.45
N ARG A 291 -6.30 3.35 12.32
CA ARG A 291 -5.53 2.50 11.41
C ARG A 291 -4.83 1.40 12.17
N SER A 292 -4.87 0.21 11.61
CA SER A 292 -4.11 -0.94 12.09
C SER A 292 -3.48 -1.66 10.92
N VAL A 293 -2.16 -1.81 10.94
CA VAL A 293 -1.39 -2.58 9.95
C VAL A 293 -0.58 -3.63 10.66
N GLN A 294 -0.24 -4.72 9.97
CA GLN A 294 0.58 -5.77 10.55
C GLN A 294 1.49 -6.40 9.51
N THR A 295 2.56 -7.01 9.97
CA THR A 295 3.35 -7.95 9.19
C THR A 295 3.32 -9.32 9.85
N LYS A 296 3.13 -10.36 9.04
CA LYS A 296 3.28 -11.75 9.46
C LYS A 296 4.63 -12.25 8.98
N ILE A 297 5.50 -12.58 9.92
CA ILE A 297 6.80 -13.20 9.64
C ILE A 297 6.59 -14.71 9.59
N SER A 298 6.98 -15.33 8.47
CA SER A 298 6.98 -16.78 8.29
C SER A 298 8.13 -17.15 7.34
N ALA A 299 9.36 -17.00 7.82
CA ALA A 299 10.57 -17.23 7.04
C ALA A 299 11.69 -17.81 7.89
N LYS A 300 12.50 -18.72 7.34
CA LYS A 300 13.70 -19.29 8.00
C LYS A 300 13.42 -19.87 9.40
N ASN A 301 12.29 -20.56 9.56
CA ASN A 301 11.75 -21.08 10.83
C ASN A 301 11.32 -20.02 11.87
N ILE A 302 11.39 -18.73 11.57
CA ILE A 302 10.88 -17.67 12.46
C ILE A 302 9.42 -17.41 12.12
N THR A 303 8.57 -17.43 13.15
CA THR A 303 7.14 -17.15 13.03
C THR A 303 6.75 -16.01 13.96
N GLY A 304 5.75 -15.23 13.58
CA GLY A 304 5.21 -14.19 14.45
C GLY A 304 4.47 -13.10 13.71
N VAL A 305 3.97 -12.14 14.49
CA VAL A 305 3.26 -10.96 14.01
C VAL A 305 3.85 -9.72 14.66
N ILE A 306 4.09 -8.69 13.86
CA ILE A 306 4.34 -7.34 14.37
C ILE A 306 3.18 -6.47 13.89
N SER A 307 2.46 -5.84 14.81
CA SER A 307 1.32 -4.99 14.49
C SER A 307 1.49 -3.57 14.99
N PHE A 308 0.94 -2.63 14.24
CA PHE A 308 1.00 -1.19 14.46
C PHE A 308 -0.41 -0.65 14.47
N SER A 309 -0.79 0.12 15.49
CA SER A 309 -2.13 0.70 15.60
C SER A 309 -2.05 2.17 16.01
N GLN A 310 -2.70 3.04 15.25
CA GLN A 310 -2.74 4.48 15.49
C GLN A 310 -4.17 5.00 15.33
N ARG A 311 -4.68 5.72 16.33
CA ARG A 311 -6.08 6.18 16.35
C ARG A 311 -6.32 7.37 15.42
N SER A 312 -5.36 8.28 15.33
CA SER A 312 -5.40 9.46 14.47
C SER A 312 -3.97 9.99 14.27
N PRO A 313 -3.73 10.94 13.34
CA PRO A 313 -2.43 11.60 13.17
C PRO A 313 -1.90 12.29 14.45
N TRP A 314 -2.78 12.53 15.42
CA TRP A 314 -2.50 13.24 16.67
C TRP A 314 -2.20 12.31 17.84
N ASP A 315 -2.30 11.00 17.62
CA ASP A 315 -2.07 9.96 18.62
C ASP A 315 -0.77 9.21 18.30
N TYR A 316 -0.17 8.61 19.32
CA TYR A 316 0.97 7.71 19.13
C TYR A 316 0.56 6.44 18.36
N THR A 317 1.56 5.76 17.82
CA THR A 317 1.44 4.41 17.27
C THR A 317 1.79 3.39 18.36
N SER A 318 0.87 2.47 18.63
CA SER A 318 1.12 1.28 19.45
C SER A 318 1.81 0.22 18.59
N VAL A 319 2.97 -0.27 19.02
CA VAL A 319 3.79 -1.26 18.31
C VAL A 319 3.81 -2.56 19.11
N ASN A 320 3.09 -3.58 18.66
CA ASN A 320 3.10 -4.92 19.28
C ASN A 320 4.05 -5.85 18.51
N VAL A 321 5.01 -6.46 19.19
CA VAL A 321 6.02 -7.35 18.62
C VAL A 321 5.88 -8.74 19.25
N GLU A 322 5.36 -9.70 18.48
CA GLU A 322 5.21 -11.09 18.88
C GLU A 322 5.98 -12.00 17.91
N LEU A 323 7.18 -12.43 18.29
CA LEU A 323 8.03 -13.32 17.47
C LEU A 323 8.45 -14.56 18.26
N ALA A 324 8.57 -15.68 17.56
CA ALA A 324 8.98 -16.97 18.11
C ALA A 324 10.08 -17.64 17.29
N ASN A 325 10.80 -18.56 17.94
CA ASN A 325 11.88 -19.35 17.36
C ASN A 325 13.04 -18.50 16.80
N LEU A 326 13.39 -17.44 17.53
CA LEU A 326 14.50 -16.55 17.20
C LEU A 326 15.87 -17.22 17.35
N ARG A 327 15.98 -18.29 18.15
CA ARG A 327 17.18 -19.13 18.33
C ARG A 327 18.41 -18.35 18.77
N SER A 328 18.21 -17.19 19.40
CA SER A 328 19.26 -16.21 19.71
C SER A 328 20.06 -15.73 18.48
N LEU A 329 19.58 -16.00 17.26
CA LEU A 329 20.24 -15.65 16.00
C LEU A 329 19.97 -14.21 15.59
N ILE A 330 18.90 -13.61 16.07
CA ILE A 330 18.43 -12.30 15.61
C ILE A 330 18.96 -11.19 16.52
N GLY A 331 19.51 -10.15 15.89
CA GLY A 331 19.98 -8.92 16.52
C GLY A 331 18.97 -7.81 16.34
N GLY A 332 19.05 -7.11 15.21
CA GLY A 332 18.20 -5.98 14.86
C GLY A 332 16.96 -6.36 14.03
N TYR A 333 16.00 -5.46 13.97
CA TYR A 333 14.78 -5.52 13.19
C TYR A 333 14.27 -4.11 12.90
N HIS A 334 13.92 -3.85 11.64
CA HIS A 334 13.66 -2.50 11.15
C HIS A 334 12.56 -2.50 10.07
N VAL A 335 11.88 -1.36 9.92
CA VAL A 335 11.08 -1.04 8.73
C VAL A 335 12.02 -0.59 7.62
N HIS A 336 11.92 -1.22 6.47
CA HIS A 336 12.67 -0.91 5.26
C HIS A 336 11.84 -0.10 4.27
N GLU A 337 12.50 0.50 3.29
CA GLU A 337 11.86 1.47 2.40
C GLU A 337 10.84 0.83 1.44
N TYR A 338 11.15 -0.31 0.83
CA TYR A 338 10.30 -0.91 -0.21
C TYR A 338 9.50 -2.13 0.27
N PRO A 339 8.37 -2.46 -0.38
CA PRO A 339 7.67 -3.73 -0.18
C PRO A 339 8.55 -4.94 -0.51
N ILE A 340 8.15 -6.12 -0.02
CA ILE A 340 8.82 -7.38 -0.38
C ILE A 340 8.52 -7.71 -1.86
N PRO A 341 9.54 -7.94 -2.71
CA PRO A 341 9.32 -8.30 -4.10
C PRO A 341 8.89 -9.76 -4.26
N LEU A 342 8.47 -10.11 -5.48
CA LEU A 342 8.28 -11.51 -5.85
C LEU A 342 9.60 -12.28 -5.80
N ARG A 343 9.50 -13.58 -5.49
CA ARG A 343 10.61 -14.53 -5.63
C ARG A 343 10.62 -15.12 -7.03
N TYR A 344 11.76 -15.04 -7.71
CA TYR A 344 11.95 -15.58 -9.06
C TYR A 344 12.81 -16.84 -9.05
N PHE A 345 13.84 -16.90 -8.20
CA PHE A 345 14.80 -17.99 -8.13
C PHE A 345 14.93 -18.58 -6.72
N ALA A 346 15.52 -19.79 -6.63
CA ALA A 346 15.67 -20.52 -5.38
C ALA A 346 16.64 -19.82 -4.40
N ASP A 347 17.65 -19.13 -4.90
CA ASP A 347 18.70 -18.45 -4.15
C ASP A 347 18.44 -16.95 -3.92
N ASP A 348 17.29 -16.43 -4.35
CA ASP A 348 16.90 -15.04 -4.13
C ASP A 348 16.94 -14.65 -2.65
N ASN A 349 17.55 -13.50 -2.38
CA ASN A 349 17.43 -12.82 -1.10
C ASN A 349 16.44 -11.66 -1.22
N LEU A 350 15.18 -11.92 -0.85
CA LEU A 350 14.10 -10.92 -0.91
C LEU A 350 14.23 -9.81 0.13
N ALA A 351 15.19 -9.93 1.06
CA ALA A 351 15.54 -8.85 1.97
C ALA A 351 16.77 -8.08 1.49
N SER A 352 17.40 -8.38 0.36
CA SER A 352 18.62 -7.69 -0.10
C SER A 352 18.45 -6.17 -0.25
N SER A 353 19.57 -5.44 -0.35
CA SER A 353 19.54 -3.98 -0.58
C SER A 353 18.81 -3.62 -1.87
N ASP A 354 18.97 -4.40 -2.94
CA ASP A 354 18.27 -4.19 -4.20
C ASP A 354 16.77 -4.51 -4.11
N ALA A 355 16.39 -5.40 -3.19
CA ALA A 355 15.00 -5.80 -2.98
C ALA A 355 14.22 -4.75 -2.19
N VAL A 356 14.72 -4.36 -1.01
CA VAL A 356 13.96 -3.54 -0.03
C VAL A 356 14.63 -2.22 0.38
N ALA A 357 15.77 -1.86 -0.23
CA ALA A 357 16.57 -0.70 0.12
C ALA A 357 16.99 -0.65 1.61
N GLY A 358 17.36 0.52 2.11
CA GLY A 358 17.79 0.76 3.49
C GLY A 358 16.62 0.80 4.48
N HIS A 359 16.93 1.21 5.71
CA HIS A 359 15.90 1.50 6.70
C HIS A 359 15.10 2.72 6.26
N PHE A 360 13.83 2.78 6.64
CA PHE A 360 13.00 3.94 6.35
C PHE A 360 13.42 5.15 7.20
N ASN A 361 14.05 6.13 6.55
CA ASN A 361 14.69 7.29 7.20
C ASN A 361 14.42 8.61 6.43
N PRO A 362 13.17 9.09 6.37
CA PRO A 362 12.83 10.28 5.58
C PRO A 362 13.47 11.57 6.12
N TYR A 363 13.86 11.59 7.40
CA TYR A 363 14.50 12.73 8.05
C TYR A 363 16.05 12.71 7.97
N GLY A 364 16.64 11.69 7.32
CA GLY A 364 18.08 11.59 7.14
C GLY A 364 18.87 11.53 8.45
N VAL A 365 18.30 10.90 9.48
CA VAL A 365 18.92 10.72 10.80
C VAL A 365 20.19 9.89 10.64
N THR A 366 21.33 10.44 11.04
CA THR A 366 22.65 9.77 10.93
C THR A 366 23.38 9.69 12.27
N ASP A 367 23.19 10.69 13.13
CA ASP A 367 23.70 10.73 14.49
C ASP A 367 22.56 10.46 15.48
N PHE A 368 22.59 9.31 16.14
CA PHE A 368 21.58 8.90 17.11
C PHE A 368 22.21 8.38 18.41
N PRO A 369 21.53 8.50 19.55
CA PRO A 369 22.03 8.03 20.84
C PRO A 369 22.09 6.50 20.91
N ASN A 370 22.67 5.96 21.99
CA ASN A 370 22.66 4.53 22.24
C ASN A 370 21.21 4.00 22.31
N ALA A 371 21.01 2.77 21.84
CA ALA A 371 19.71 2.10 21.85
C ALA A 371 18.97 2.26 23.19
N THR A 372 17.66 2.48 23.12
CA THR A 372 16.71 2.71 24.24
C THR A 372 16.96 3.97 25.08
N VAL A 373 18.02 4.74 24.80
CA VAL A 373 18.37 5.93 25.59
C VAL A 373 17.64 7.16 25.07
N GLY A 374 17.74 7.45 23.77
CA GLY A 374 17.08 8.61 23.14
C GLY A 374 15.59 8.48 22.97
N THR A 375 14.93 9.58 22.64
CA THR A 375 13.52 9.66 22.22
C THR A 375 13.33 9.19 20.80
N GLU A 376 12.10 8.87 20.41
CA GLU A 376 11.78 8.16 19.16
C GLU A 376 12.05 9.01 17.90
N ASP A 377 12.07 10.34 18.03
CA ASP A 377 12.45 11.30 16.97
C ASP A 377 13.96 11.32 16.67
N GLN A 378 14.79 10.80 17.57
CA GLN A 378 16.25 10.79 17.41
C GLN A 378 16.79 9.60 16.63
N TYR A 379 15.92 8.69 16.20
CA TYR A 379 16.26 7.53 15.39
C TYR A 379 15.53 7.60 14.06
N GLU A 380 15.98 6.80 13.09
CA GLU A 380 15.25 6.59 11.85
C GLU A 380 13.83 6.11 12.18
N ILE A 381 12.82 6.54 11.41
CA ILE A 381 11.42 6.13 11.65
C ILE A 381 11.32 4.61 11.72
N GLY A 382 12.02 3.92 10.81
CA GLY A 382 12.04 2.47 10.73
C GLY A 382 12.92 1.74 11.75
N ASP A 383 13.69 2.42 12.60
CA ASP A 383 14.65 1.76 13.49
C ASP A 383 14.04 1.29 14.81
N ILE A 384 13.33 0.16 14.76
CA ILE A 384 12.63 -0.40 15.93
C ILE A 384 13.63 -0.86 17.02
N SER A 385 14.80 -1.38 16.61
CA SER A 385 15.77 -1.96 17.54
C SER A 385 16.50 -0.93 18.38
N ASN A 386 16.91 0.20 17.80
CA ASN A 386 17.51 1.26 18.59
C ASN A 386 16.45 2.01 19.42
N LYS A 387 15.19 2.08 18.97
CA LYS A 387 14.11 2.66 19.77
C LYS A 387 13.77 1.82 21.01
N PHE A 388 13.53 0.52 20.84
CA PHE A 388 12.91 -0.33 21.87
C PHE A 388 13.77 -1.50 22.36
N GLY A 389 14.93 -1.74 21.73
CA GLY A 389 15.90 -2.73 22.13
C GLY A 389 16.07 -3.87 21.12
N PHE A 390 17.24 -4.50 21.14
CA PHE A 390 17.59 -5.61 20.26
C PHE A 390 16.95 -6.94 20.68
N LEU A 391 16.87 -7.88 19.73
CA LEU A 391 16.38 -9.25 19.93
C LEU A 391 17.50 -10.23 20.34
N THR A 392 18.71 -9.73 20.59
CA THR A 392 19.88 -10.57 20.91
C THR A 392 19.62 -11.44 22.14
N ASN A 393 19.98 -12.72 22.05
CA ASN A 393 19.76 -13.73 23.11
C ASN A 393 18.29 -14.02 23.45
N LYS A 394 17.32 -13.61 22.63
CA LYS A 394 15.92 -13.98 22.80
C LYS A 394 15.59 -15.24 21.97
N GLU A 395 14.72 -16.10 22.53
CA GLU A 395 14.08 -17.21 21.81
C GLU A 395 12.68 -16.83 21.31
N THR A 396 11.99 -16.00 22.09
CA THR A 396 10.66 -15.45 21.82
C THR A 396 10.59 -14.01 22.37
N ILE A 397 9.71 -13.19 21.81
CA ILE A 397 9.34 -11.86 22.32
C ILE A 397 7.84 -11.66 22.18
N ALA A 398 7.24 -10.96 23.15
CA ALA A 398 5.84 -10.53 23.15
C ALA A 398 5.76 -9.24 23.97
N GLU A 399 6.03 -8.11 23.31
CA GLU A 399 6.17 -6.79 23.95
C GLU A 399 5.38 -5.74 23.17
N VAL A 400 4.81 -4.76 23.89
CA VAL A 400 4.06 -3.64 23.31
C VAL A 400 4.76 -2.34 23.67
N TYR A 401 5.02 -1.51 22.65
CA TYR A 401 5.67 -0.22 22.78
C TYR A 401 4.78 0.91 22.28
N THR A 402 5.15 2.14 22.64
CA THR A 402 4.53 3.37 22.18
C THR A 402 5.56 4.17 21.39
N ASP A 403 5.24 4.50 20.13
CA ASP A 403 6.08 5.30 19.26
C ASP A 403 5.33 6.56 18.81
N TRP A 404 5.90 7.73 19.09
CA TRP A 404 5.33 9.01 18.66
C TRP A 404 5.80 9.42 17.25
N ASN A 405 6.83 8.78 16.71
CA ASN A 405 7.47 9.07 15.43
C ASN A 405 7.49 7.83 14.50
N MET A 406 6.35 7.13 14.42
CA MET A 406 6.12 6.01 13.50
C MET A 406 4.69 6.06 12.96
N PRO A 407 4.39 7.00 12.05
CA PRO A 407 3.02 7.30 11.65
C PRO A 407 2.43 6.22 10.73
N LEU A 408 1.11 6.06 10.79
CA LEU A 408 0.25 5.32 9.85
C LEU A 408 -0.59 6.26 8.97
N PHE A 409 -0.48 7.57 9.20
CA PHE A 409 -1.11 8.64 8.42
C PHE A 409 -0.03 9.55 7.83
N GLY A 410 -0.39 10.35 6.83
CA GLY A 410 0.51 11.31 6.21
C GLY A 410 1.57 10.70 5.29
N THR A 411 2.47 11.55 4.82
CA THR A 411 3.49 11.24 3.81
C THR A 411 4.55 10.26 4.29
N ASN A 412 4.75 10.13 5.61
CA ASN A 412 5.72 9.20 6.19
C ASN A 412 5.09 7.90 6.71
N SER A 413 3.86 7.60 6.32
CA SER A 413 3.20 6.34 6.72
C SER A 413 4.08 5.11 6.39
N ILE A 414 4.15 4.18 7.34
CA ILE A 414 4.89 2.91 7.17
C ILE A 414 4.06 1.81 6.47
N ALA A 415 2.79 2.07 6.16
CA ALA A 415 1.92 1.10 5.50
C ALA A 415 2.47 0.69 4.12
N GLY A 416 2.36 -0.60 3.77
CA GLY A 416 2.84 -1.14 2.49
C GLY A 416 4.36 -1.35 2.38
N ARG A 417 5.15 -0.91 3.37
CA ARG A 417 6.61 -1.15 3.44
C ARG A 417 6.92 -2.58 3.92
N SER A 418 8.18 -2.86 4.25
CA SER A 418 8.59 -4.18 4.75
C SER A 418 9.29 -4.11 6.11
N ILE A 419 9.29 -5.22 6.83
CA ILE A 419 10.13 -5.48 8.00
C ILE A 419 11.23 -6.45 7.61
N VAL A 420 12.46 -6.19 8.08
CA VAL A 420 13.59 -7.12 7.96
C VAL A 420 14.15 -7.41 9.36
N LEU A 421 14.44 -8.68 9.62
CA LEU A 421 15.16 -9.17 10.79
C LEU A 421 16.62 -9.45 10.41
N HIS A 422 17.56 -9.00 11.24
CA HIS A 422 19.00 -9.08 11.01
C HIS A 422 19.66 -10.08 11.95
N LEU A 423 20.69 -10.78 11.47
CA LEU A 423 21.51 -11.65 12.31
C LEU A 423 22.27 -10.85 13.38
N SER A 424 22.42 -11.44 14.56
CA SER A 424 23.19 -10.88 15.67
C SER A 424 24.70 -10.96 15.46
N GLU A 425 25.17 -11.90 14.63
CA GLU A 425 26.60 -12.14 14.38
C GLU A 425 27.25 -11.02 13.54
N ASP A 426 26.60 -10.64 12.43
CA ASP A 426 27.17 -9.72 11.44
C ASP A 426 26.21 -8.65 10.93
N GLY A 427 24.96 -8.62 11.42
CA GLY A 427 23.94 -7.68 10.97
C GLY A 427 23.35 -7.99 9.59
N SER A 428 23.69 -9.12 8.98
CA SER A 428 23.14 -9.51 7.68
C SER A 428 21.64 -9.76 7.76
N ARG A 429 20.95 -9.46 6.66
CA ARG A 429 19.48 -9.57 6.56
C ARG A 429 19.08 -11.04 6.44
N TYR A 430 18.15 -11.49 7.27
CA TYR A 430 17.86 -12.92 7.47
C TYR A 430 16.42 -13.33 7.15
N ALA A 431 15.45 -12.69 7.80
CA ALA A 431 14.03 -12.96 7.64
C ALA A 431 13.29 -11.64 7.41
N TYR A 432 12.09 -11.72 6.86
CA TYR A 432 11.38 -10.54 6.39
C TYR A 432 9.86 -10.76 6.37
N GLY A 433 9.13 -9.66 6.23
CA GLY A 433 7.69 -9.67 5.98
C GLY A 433 7.21 -8.33 5.44
N GLN A 434 6.08 -8.34 4.74
CA GLN A 434 5.44 -7.14 4.24
C GLN A 434 4.47 -6.58 5.28
N ILE A 435 4.44 -5.26 5.42
CA ILE A 435 3.46 -4.54 6.25
C ILE A 435 2.19 -4.39 5.42
N SER A 436 1.06 -4.82 5.97
CA SER A 436 -0.25 -4.75 5.33
C SER A 436 -0.74 -3.30 5.17
N TYR A 437 -1.86 -3.15 4.47
CA TYR A 437 -2.63 -1.92 4.42
C TYR A 437 -3.66 -1.87 5.55
N PRO A 438 -4.16 -0.68 5.92
CA PRO A 438 -5.08 -0.52 7.05
C PRO A 438 -6.51 -1.01 6.78
N THR A 439 -6.85 -1.35 5.53
CA THR A 439 -8.16 -1.85 5.13
C THR A 439 -8.04 -3.09 4.24
N GLU A 440 -9.12 -3.87 4.17
CA GLU A 440 -9.19 -5.07 3.33
C GLU A 440 -9.56 -4.74 1.87
N ASN A 441 -10.31 -3.65 1.65
CA ASN A 441 -10.75 -3.22 0.32
C ASN A 441 -9.74 -2.23 -0.26
N ILE A 442 -8.71 -2.74 -0.93
CA ILE A 442 -7.66 -1.92 -1.54
C ILE A 442 -7.90 -1.78 -3.04
N LYS A 443 -8.04 -0.54 -3.52
CA LYS A 443 -7.95 -0.25 -4.95
C LYS A 443 -6.48 -0.26 -5.36
N THR A 444 -6.13 -1.12 -6.31
CA THR A 444 -4.80 -1.13 -6.93
C THR A 444 -4.90 -0.60 -8.35
N VAL A 445 -4.06 0.39 -8.69
CA VAL A 445 -3.91 0.94 -10.04
C VAL A 445 -2.47 0.72 -10.49
N VAL A 446 -2.27 0.17 -11.67
CA VAL A 446 -0.94 -0.13 -12.23
C VAL A 446 -0.67 0.65 -13.52
N VAL A 447 0.61 0.85 -13.80
CA VAL A 447 1.12 1.39 -15.06
C VAL A 447 2.27 0.48 -15.51
N ASP A 448 2.06 -0.31 -16.56
CA ASP A 448 3.04 -1.30 -17.04
C ASP A 448 3.73 -0.81 -18.31
N PHE A 449 4.95 -0.27 -18.18
CA PHE A 449 5.73 0.26 -19.30
C PHE A 449 6.37 -0.87 -20.12
N GLN A 450 6.45 -0.67 -21.44
CA GLN A 450 7.04 -1.66 -22.36
C GLN A 450 8.33 -1.16 -23.01
N ALA A 451 8.30 -0.01 -23.68
CA ALA A 451 9.49 0.65 -24.25
C ALA A 451 9.26 2.16 -24.40
N PRO A 452 10.31 3.00 -24.41
CA PRO A 452 11.73 2.69 -24.20
C PRO A 452 12.10 2.45 -22.72
N VAL A 453 11.15 2.71 -21.81
CA VAL A 453 11.20 2.35 -20.40
C VAL A 453 10.38 1.08 -20.23
N THR A 454 10.82 0.18 -19.35
CA THR A 454 10.10 -1.02 -18.93
C THR A 454 10.00 -1.08 -17.41
N GLY A 455 9.13 -1.94 -16.89
CA GLY A 455 8.81 -2.04 -15.48
C GLY A 455 7.44 -1.43 -15.18
N SER A 456 7.16 -1.16 -13.90
CA SER A 456 5.83 -0.73 -13.50
C SER A 456 5.80 0.31 -12.39
N ILE A 457 4.66 0.99 -12.32
CA ILE A 457 4.25 1.80 -11.18
C ILE A 457 3.00 1.16 -10.60
N VAL A 458 3.03 0.83 -9.31
CA VAL A 458 1.92 0.23 -8.57
C VAL A 458 1.44 1.21 -7.51
N MET A 459 0.15 1.56 -7.57
CA MET A 459 -0.48 2.50 -6.67
C MET A 459 -1.60 1.82 -5.89
N LYS A 460 -1.64 2.02 -4.56
CA LYS A 460 -2.64 1.39 -3.68
C LYS A 460 -3.25 2.40 -2.70
N GLN A 461 -4.57 2.38 -2.61
CA GLN A 461 -5.40 3.25 -1.76
C GLN A 461 -6.60 2.46 -1.21
N ASP A 462 -7.19 2.89 -0.10
CA ASP A 462 -8.52 2.40 0.29
C ASP A 462 -9.54 2.67 -0.82
N GLN A 463 -10.19 1.61 -1.30
CA GLN A 463 -11.21 1.69 -2.34
C GLN A 463 -12.39 2.59 -1.93
N ASN A 464 -12.73 2.62 -0.65
CA ASN A 464 -13.92 3.29 -0.12
C ASN A 464 -13.65 4.72 0.36
N ASP A 465 -12.37 5.11 0.49
CA ASP A 465 -11.96 6.44 0.92
C ASP A 465 -10.97 7.06 -0.08
N PRO A 466 -11.45 7.78 -1.11
CA PRO A 466 -10.58 8.43 -2.11
C PRO A 466 -9.76 9.60 -1.53
N LEU A 467 -10.00 9.99 -0.28
CA LEU A 467 -9.24 11.02 0.44
C LEU A 467 -8.14 10.42 1.32
N SER A 468 -8.11 9.09 1.46
CA SER A 468 -7.00 8.39 2.11
C SER A 468 -5.71 8.47 1.30
N GLU A 469 -4.59 8.18 1.93
CA GLU A 469 -3.27 8.24 1.33
C GLU A 469 -3.07 7.08 0.34
N THR A 470 -2.39 7.39 -0.76
CA THR A 470 -2.06 6.44 -1.81
C THR A 470 -0.59 6.12 -1.75
N THR A 471 -0.24 4.85 -1.52
CA THR A 471 1.15 4.40 -1.69
C THR A 471 1.47 4.27 -3.17
N VAL A 472 2.67 4.70 -3.59
CA VAL A 472 3.16 4.65 -4.97
C VAL A 472 4.50 3.94 -4.98
N PHE A 473 4.57 2.75 -5.58
CA PHE A 473 5.79 1.99 -5.76
C PHE A 473 6.21 1.98 -7.22
N VAL A 474 7.46 2.33 -7.49
CA VAL A 474 8.05 2.39 -8.83
C VAL A 474 9.17 1.34 -8.90
N ASP A 475 9.23 0.56 -9.97
CA ASP A 475 10.38 -0.28 -10.34
C ASP A 475 10.52 -0.26 -11.86
N ILE A 476 11.47 0.54 -12.37
CA ILE A 476 11.63 0.81 -13.80
C ILE A 476 13.08 0.77 -14.25
N ALA A 477 13.27 0.42 -15.53
CA ALA A 477 14.57 0.43 -16.18
C ALA A 477 14.46 0.84 -17.66
N ASN A 478 15.57 1.31 -18.23
CA ASN A 478 15.65 1.52 -19.66
C ASN A 478 15.83 0.17 -20.36
N VAL A 479 15.14 0.01 -21.49
CA VAL A 479 15.18 -1.21 -22.29
C VAL A 479 16.55 -1.41 -22.96
N ASP A 480 17.24 -0.33 -23.33
CA ASP A 480 18.61 -0.38 -23.85
C ASP A 480 19.66 -0.71 -22.76
N GLY A 481 19.25 -0.69 -21.50
CA GLY A 481 20.06 -0.89 -20.31
C GLY A 481 21.12 0.18 -20.08
N THR A 482 20.85 1.41 -20.50
CA THR A 482 21.52 2.60 -19.97
C THR A 482 20.88 3.04 -18.65
N SER A 483 21.64 3.67 -17.77
CA SER A 483 21.07 4.36 -16.61
C SER A 483 20.93 5.84 -16.92
N THR A 484 19.80 6.43 -16.56
CA THR A 484 19.49 7.85 -16.77
C THR A 484 18.89 8.46 -15.50
N VAL A 485 19.01 9.78 -15.34
CA VAL A 485 18.67 10.46 -14.09
C VAL A 485 17.82 11.70 -14.33
N GLU A 486 17.20 12.18 -13.25
CA GLU A 486 16.45 13.45 -13.21
C GLU A 486 15.28 13.51 -14.21
N HIS A 487 14.49 12.44 -14.34
CA HIS A 487 13.31 12.46 -15.18
C HIS A 487 12.12 13.11 -14.44
N ASN A 488 11.50 14.11 -15.06
CA ASN A 488 10.16 14.52 -14.64
C ASN A 488 9.15 13.44 -15.04
N TRP A 489 8.07 13.33 -14.29
CA TRP A 489 7.03 12.34 -14.48
C TRP A 489 5.73 12.82 -13.85
N HIS A 490 4.63 12.61 -14.55
CA HIS A 490 3.33 13.15 -14.18
C HIS A 490 2.18 12.23 -14.63
N VAL A 491 1.04 12.30 -13.95
CA VAL A 491 -0.24 11.83 -14.48
C VAL A 491 -0.80 12.89 -15.42
N HIS A 492 -1.24 12.47 -16.61
CA HIS A 492 -1.82 13.32 -17.63
C HIS A 492 -3.32 13.11 -17.78
N MET A 493 -4.00 14.07 -18.42
CA MET A 493 -5.46 14.10 -18.50
C MET A 493 -6.07 12.91 -19.27
N TYR A 494 -5.44 12.48 -20.36
CA TYR A 494 -6.00 11.51 -21.30
C TYR A 494 -5.18 10.22 -21.38
N LYS A 495 -5.84 9.12 -21.69
CA LYS A 495 -5.20 7.84 -22.05
C LYS A 495 -4.25 8.01 -23.24
N ILE A 496 -3.29 7.10 -23.37
CA ILE A 496 -2.39 7.01 -24.52
C ILE A 496 -3.20 6.86 -25.81
N ASN A 497 -2.59 7.34 -26.89
CA ASN A 497 -3.05 7.18 -28.26
C ASN A 497 -1.87 6.65 -29.09
N ASN A 498 -2.05 6.44 -30.40
CA ASN A 498 -1.07 5.83 -31.30
C ASN A 498 0.30 6.56 -31.41
N ASP A 499 0.47 7.71 -30.78
CA ASP A 499 1.72 8.48 -30.75
C ASP A 499 2.72 8.02 -29.67
N TYR A 500 2.37 7.09 -28.78
CA TYR A 500 3.29 6.57 -27.73
C TYR A 500 4.55 5.86 -28.28
N ILE A 501 4.50 5.32 -29.50
CA ILE A 501 5.66 4.73 -30.20
C ILE A 501 6.34 5.70 -31.17
N ALA A 502 5.84 6.93 -31.33
CA ALA A 502 6.40 7.88 -32.27
C ALA A 502 7.83 8.28 -31.88
N GLU A 503 8.71 8.50 -32.86
CA GLU A 503 10.05 9.05 -32.63
C GLU A 503 9.99 10.53 -32.24
N THR A 504 9.06 11.28 -32.85
CA THR A 504 8.84 12.71 -32.60
C THR A 504 7.41 12.96 -32.17
N GLY A 505 7.23 13.81 -31.16
CA GLY A 505 5.89 14.13 -30.65
C GLY A 505 5.24 12.99 -29.87
N ARG A 506 6.07 12.12 -29.27
CA ARG A 506 5.65 11.00 -28.45
C ARG A 506 4.77 11.46 -27.30
N CYS A 507 3.68 10.74 -27.03
CA CYS A 507 2.76 10.99 -25.92
C CYS A 507 2.09 12.37 -25.91
N ASN A 508 2.08 13.11 -27.02
CA ASN A 508 1.45 14.43 -27.09
C ASN A 508 -0.07 14.36 -26.88
N ALA A 509 -0.71 13.27 -27.33
CA ALA A 509 -2.15 13.06 -27.20
C ALA A 509 -2.63 12.99 -25.74
N ASN A 510 -1.75 12.69 -24.78
CA ASN A 510 -2.09 12.61 -23.36
C ASN A 510 -2.52 13.98 -22.76
N GLY A 511 -2.24 15.10 -23.45
CA GLY A 511 -2.64 16.43 -23.00
C GLY A 511 -1.73 16.99 -21.91
N GLY A 512 -2.24 17.92 -21.11
CA GLY A 512 -1.55 18.50 -19.95
C GLY A 512 -1.54 17.58 -18.73
N HIS A 513 -0.94 18.05 -17.64
CA HIS A 513 -0.96 17.35 -16.36
C HIS A 513 -2.39 17.30 -15.82
N TYR A 514 -2.67 16.28 -15.02
CA TYR A 514 -3.98 16.12 -14.41
C TYR A 514 -4.13 17.05 -13.19
N ASN A 515 -4.98 18.07 -13.33
CA ASN A 515 -5.23 19.09 -12.30
C ASN A 515 -6.74 19.23 -12.00
N PRO A 516 -7.37 18.23 -11.36
CA PRO A 516 -8.80 18.26 -11.05
C PRO A 516 -9.16 19.34 -10.02
N PHE A 517 -8.21 19.69 -9.15
CA PHE A 517 -8.40 20.64 -8.04
C PHE A 517 -8.19 22.10 -8.44
N LYS A 518 -7.96 22.36 -9.74
CA LYS A 518 -7.81 23.71 -10.31
C LYS A 518 -6.75 24.53 -9.58
N VAL A 519 -5.66 23.86 -9.23
CA VAL A 519 -4.44 24.45 -8.66
C VAL A 519 -3.96 25.53 -9.62
N ASP A 520 -3.72 26.74 -9.11
CA ASP A 520 -3.24 27.86 -9.93
C ASP A 520 -1.83 27.54 -10.44
N LEU A 521 -1.57 27.66 -11.74
CA LEU A 521 -0.24 27.38 -12.30
C LEU A 521 0.56 28.65 -12.57
N ASP A 522 -0.11 29.80 -12.63
CA ASP A 522 0.48 31.06 -13.05
C ASP A 522 1.07 31.85 -11.87
N ASP A 523 0.40 31.81 -10.70
CA ASP A 523 0.81 32.55 -9.50
C ASP A 523 1.11 31.62 -8.33
N GLY A 524 2.35 31.64 -7.84
CA GLY A 524 2.77 30.88 -6.66
C GLY A 524 2.93 29.36 -6.85
N TYR A 525 3.05 28.83 -8.08
CA TYR A 525 3.27 27.39 -8.29
C TYR A 525 4.62 26.90 -7.75
N SER A 526 5.58 27.80 -7.51
CA SER A 526 6.83 27.49 -6.80
C SER A 526 6.62 26.96 -5.37
N ASP A 527 5.44 27.16 -4.80
CA ASP A 527 5.08 26.63 -3.49
C ASP A 527 4.76 25.12 -3.56
N CYS A 528 4.52 24.53 -4.75
CA CYS A 528 4.44 23.07 -4.95
C CYS A 528 5.76 22.42 -4.57
N SER A 529 5.71 21.52 -3.60
CA SER A 529 6.87 20.82 -3.05
C SER A 529 6.43 19.61 -2.22
N PRO A 530 7.37 18.72 -1.83
CA PRO A 530 7.05 17.61 -0.93
C PRO A 530 6.46 18.05 0.42
N SER A 531 6.83 19.24 0.90
CA SER A 531 6.27 19.83 2.13
C SER A 531 4.88 20.45 1.94
N ASN A 532 4.54 20.83 0.71
CA ASN A 532 3.26 21.45 0.36
C ASN A 532 2.61 20.72 -0.83
N PRO A 533 2.31 19.41 -0.71
CA PRO A 533 1.78 18.62 -1.82
C PRO A 533 0.43 19.17 -2.30
N ARG A 534 -0.32 19.86 -1.42
CA ARG A 534 -1.59 20.54 -1.71
C ARG A 534 -1.52 21.62 -2.76
N ARG A 535 -0.32 22.13 -3.03
CA ARG A 535 -0.08 23.18 -4.01
C ARG A 535 0.36 22.62 -5.37
N CYS A 536 0.61 21.33 -5.45
CA CYS A 536 0.95 20.64 -6.68
C CYS A 536 -0.32 20.23 -7.43
N GLU A 537 -0.24 20.12 -8.76
CA GLU A 537 -1.28 19.41 -9.51
C GLU A 537 -1.39 17.98 -8.97
N ALA A 538 -2.60 17.41 -8.93
CA ALA A 538 -2.79 16.03 -8.45
C ALA A 538 -1.91 15.03 -9.22
N GLY A 539 -1.70 15.28 -10.51
CA GLY A 539 -0.81 14.52 -11.37
C GLY A 539 0.67 14.90 -11.32
N ASP A 540 1.08 15.95 -10.59
CA ASP A 540 2.50 16.37 -10.55
C ASP A 540 3.29 15.54 -9.53
N PHE A 541 3.73 14.35 -9.95
CA PHE A 541 4.57 13.50 -9.11
C PHE A 541 5.97 14.06 -8.89
N SER A 542 6.53 14.79 -9.85
CA SER A 542 7.89 15.32 -9.72
C SER A 542 7.98 16.42 -8.67
N GLY A 543 7.00 17.32 -8.64
CA GLY A 543 6.89 18.35 -7.61
C GLY A 543 6.63 17.77 -6.21
N LYS A 544 5.84 16.70 -6.11
CA LYS A 544 5.48 16.07 -4.82
C LYS A 544 6.55 15.13 -4.26
N HIS A 545 7.21 14.35 -5.12
CA HIS A 545 8.04 13.21 -4.71
C HIS A 545 9.47 13.26 -5.25
N GLY A 546 9.77 14.24 -6.12
CA GLY A 546 11.06 14.36 -6.79
C GLY A 546 11.12 13.61 -8.13
N ASN A 547 12.24 13.79 -8.82
CA ASN A 547 12.50 13.18 -10.11
C ASN A 547 12.81 11.68 -10.02
N LEU A 548 12.52 10.95 -11.10
CA LEU A 548 12.90 9.55 -11.23
C LEU A 548 14.32 9.40 -11.78
N ASN A 549 15.05 8.44 -11.22
CA ASN A 549 16.16 7.81 -11.92
C ASN A 549 15.64 6.52 -12.57
N ILE A 550 16.15 6.21 -13.75
CA ILE A 550 15.78 5.01 -14.48
C ILE A 550 17.03 4.14 -14.58
N ALA A 551 16.94 2.93 -14.02
CA ALA A 551 18.07 2.02 -13.95
C ALA A 551 18.38 1.36 -15.30
N SER A 552 19.56 0.75 -15.40
CA SER A 552 19.94 -0.12 -16.52
C SER A 552 19.32 -1.52 -16.44
N MET A 553 18.87 -1.94 -15.26
CA MET A 553 18.29 -3.27 -15.02
C MET A 553 17.13 -3.19 -14.04
N LEU A 554 16.04 -3.91 -14.33
CA LEU A 554 14.93 -4.07 -13.40
C LEU A 554 15.37 -4.78 -12.12
N HIS A 555 14.62 -4.52 -11.05
CA HIS A 555 14.82 -5.08 -9.70
C HIS A 555 16.09 -4.62 -9.00
N THR A 556 16.68 -3.50 -9.41
CA THR A 556 17.83 -2.86 -8.77
C THR A 556 17.40 -1.64 -7.97
N SER A 557 18.13 -1.28 -6.91
CA SER A 557 17.75 -0.13 -6.06
C SER A 557 17.70 1.20 -6.83
N ASP A 558 18.52 1.36 -7.87
CA ASP A 558 18.68 2.64 -8.59
C ASP A 558 17.43 3.07 -9.38
N GLY A 559 16.52 2.14 -9.68
CA GLY A 559 15.29 2.37 -10.45
C GLY A 559 14.02 2.18 -9.61
N LYS A 560 14.16 2.09 -8.29
CA LYS A 560 13.07 1.84 -7.36
C LYS A 560 12.78 3.03 -6.47
N PHE A 561 11.50 3.27 -6.22
CA PHE A 561 11.04 4.34 -5.34
C PHE A 561 9.75 3.94 -4.64
N PHE A 562 9.56 4.37 -3.39
CA PHE A 562 8.31 4.15 -2.66
C PHE A 562 7.88 5.41 -1.90
N PHE A 563 6.71 5.93 -2.24
CA PHE A 563 6.15 7.16 -1.70
C PHE A 563 4.77 6.94 -1.11
N THR A 564 4.33 7.87 -0.25
CA THR A 564 2.95 7.99 0.21
C THR A 564 2.41 9.36 -0.21
N ASP A 565 1.43 9.37 -1.10
CA ASP A 565 0.81 10.57 -1.65
C ASP A 565 -0.52 10.86 -0.93
N VAL A 566 -0.64 12.06 -0.37
CA VAL A 566 -1.83 12.49 0.39
C VAL A 566 -2.90 13.15 -0.50
N GLN A 567 -2.69 13.20 -1.82
CA GLN A 567 -3.55 13.89 -2.79
C GLN A 567 -3.68 13.17 -4.14
N LEU A 568 -3.68 11.83 -4.12
CA LEU A 568 -3.78 11.03 -5.35
C LEU A 568 -4.95 10.04 -5.28
N PRO A 569 -6.19 10.46 -5.58
CA PRO A 569 -7.34 9.56 -5.58
C PRO A 569 -7.22 8.45 -6.63
N LEU A 570 -7.42 7.20 -6.22
CA LEU A 570 -7.55 6.02 -7.10
C LEU A 570 -9.02 5.61 -7.29
N SER A 571 -9.94 6.14 -6.47
CA SER A 571 -11.38 5.98 -6.59
C SER A 571 -12.08 7.36 -6.57
N GLY A 572 -13.41 7.35 -6.71
CA GLY A 572 -14.23 8.57 -6.79
C GLY A 572 -14.08 9.34 -8.11
N ILE A 573 -14.76 10.48 -8.20
CA ILE A 573 -14.86 11.29 -9.43
C ILE A 573 -13.52 11.88 -9.90
N TYR A 574 -12.57 12.05 -8.98
CA TYR A 574 -11.24 12.58 -9.28
C TYR A 574 -10.18 11.51 -9.48
N SER A 575 -10.58 10.23 -9.59
CA SER A 575 -9.65 9.12 -9.77
C SER A 575 -8.66 9.34 -10.92
N ILE A 576 -7.42 8.88 -10.71
CA ILE A 576 -6.40 8.76 -11.75
C ILE A 576 -6.46 7.42 -12.50
N ASP A 577 -7.35 6.50 -12.14
CA ASP A 577 -7.64 5.32 -12.96
C ASP A 577 -8.12 5.78 -14.35
N GLU A 578 -7.78 5.01 -15.39
CA GLU A 578 -8.14 5.31 -16.77
C GLU A 578 -7.56 6.62 -17.35
N ARG A 579 -6.39 7.02 -16.89
CA ARG A 579 -5.58 8.14 -17.38
C ARG A 579 -4.27 7.63 -17.96
N SER A 580 -3.20 8.40 -17.87
CA SER A 580 -1.86 7.97 -18.25
C SER A 580 -0.79 8.61 -17.37
N VAL A 581 0.35 7.92 -17.24
CA VAL A 581 1.59 8.50 -16.73
C VAL A 581 2.51 8.78 -17.90
N VAL A 582 3.16 9.94 -17.90
CA VAL A 582 4.20 10.32 -18.85
C VAL A 582 5.50 10.51 -18.08
N ILE A 583 6.56 9.86 -18.56
CA ILE A 583 7.94 10.08 -18.13
C ILE A 583 8.60 11.00 -19.16
N HIS A 584 9.25 12.05 -18.69
CA HIS A 584 9.95 13.03 -19.51
C HIS A 584 11.38 12.60 -19.81
N VAL A 585 12.06 13.34 -20.69
CA VAL A 585 13.48 13.11 -21.00
C VAL A 585 14.38 13.47 -19.82
N VAL A 586 15.65 13.06 -19.91
CA VAL A 586 16.71 13.28 -18.89
C VAL A 586 16.90 14.75 -18.51
N ASP A 587 17.56 14.98 -17.38
CA ASP A 587 17.99 16.32 -16.90
C ASP A 587 16.81 17.30 -16.75
N ALA A 588 15.67 16.81 -16.24
CA ALA A 588 14.41 17.52 -16.07
C ALA A 588 13.88 18.20 -17.36
N GLY A 589 14.22 17.65 -18.53
CA GLY A 589 13.82 18.22 -19.81
C GLY A 589 12.32 18.11 -20.08
N ALA A 590 11.77 19.07 -20.85
CA ALA A 590 10.32 19.13 -21.13
C ALA A 590 9.82 18.07 -22.12
N GLY A 591 10.71 17.43 -22.90
CA GLY A 591 10.34 16.38 -23.86
C GLY A 591 9.75 15.14 -23.18
N ARG A 592 8.93 14.37 -23.89
CA ARG A 592 8.29 13.14 -23.38
C ARG A 592 9.06 11.90 -23.86
N LEU A 593 9.50 11.06 -22.94
CA LEU A 593 10.28 9.84 -23.19
C LEU A 593 9.38 8.62 -23.36
N ALA A 594 8.43 8.41 -22.44
CA ALA A 594 7.55 7.25 -22.41
C ALA A 594 6.19 7.63 -21.82
N CYS A 595 5.14 6.89 -22.18
CA CYS A 595 3.85 6.99 -21.52
C CYS A 595 3.12 5.66 -21.55
N GLN A 596 2.26 5.47 -20.54
CA GLN A 596 1.41 4.31 -20.42
C GLN A 596 0.14 4.69 -19.64
N ASN A 597 -0.95 3.99 -19.92
CA ASN A 597 -2.21 4.13 -19.21
C ASN A 597 -2.11 3.68 -17.75
N THR A 598 -2.90 4.31 -16.90
CA THR A 598 -3.22 3.80 -15.57
C THR A 598 -4.41 2.84 -15.66
N PHE A 599 -4.28 1.67 -15.05
CA PHE A 599 -5.33 0.66 -15.05
C PHE A 599 -5.61 0.16 -13.63
N GLY A 600 -6.85 0.29 -13.18
CA GLY A 600 -7.34 -0.40 -12.00
C GLY A 600 -7.33 -1.90 -12.22
N ILE A 601 -6.53 -2.65 -11.47
CA ILE A 601 -6.54 -4.12 -11.59
C ILE A 601 -7.68 -4.70 -10.77
N LEU A 602 -8.35 -5.69 -11.35
CA LEU A 602 -9.36 -6.48 -10.65
C LEU A 602 -8.69 -7.61 -9.85
N LYS A 603 -9.29 -7.98 -8.72
CA LYS A 603 -8.93 -9.20 -7.99
C LYS A 603 -8.88 -10.39 -8.94
N LYS A 604 -7.77 -11.14 -8.94
CA LYS A 604 -7.66 -12.38 -9.72
C LYS A 604 -8.17 -13.54 -8.88
N THR A 605 -9.12 -14.29 -9.43
CA THR A 605 -9.70 -15.48 -8.80
C THR A 605 -9.39 -16.70 -9.67
N VAL A 606 -8.81 -17.75 -9.09
CA VAL A 606 -8.54 -19.03 -9.76
C VAL A 606 -9.23 -20.12 -8.98
N SER A 607 -10.00 -20.98 -9.65
CA SER A 607 -10.78 -22.03 -8.99
C SER A 607 -10.59 -23.38 -9.66
N THR A 608 -10.73 -24.45 -8.87
CA THR A 608 -10.89 -25.80 -9.40
C THR A 608 -12.10 -25.88 -10.32
N THR A 609 -11.96 -26.58 -11.44
CA THR A 609 -13.04 -26.84 -12.39
C THR A 609 -13.82 -28.10 -11.99
N THR A 610 -13.76 -29.17 -12.80
CA THR A 610 -14.43 -30.44 -12.51
C THR A 610 -13.43 -31.41 -11.90
N TRP A 611 -13.82 -32.07 -10.80
CA TRP A 611 -13.05 -33.16 -10.23
C TRP A 611 -13.14 -34.40 -11.11
N SER A 612 -12.02 -35.08 -11.30
CA SER A 612 -11.97 -36.32 -12.07
C SER A 612 -12.77 -37.47 -11.46
N ASP A 613 -12.81 -37.54 -10.12
CA ASP A 613 -13.71 -38.43 -9.39
C ASP A 613 -14.90 -37.64 -8.82
N THR A 614 -16.10 -37.99 -9.27
CA THR A 614 -17.38 -37.41 -8.82
C THR A 614 -17.68 -37.64 -7.33
N ALA A 615 -16.91 -38.50 -6.65
CA ALA A 615 -16.99 -38.66 -5.21
C ALA A 615 -16.53 -37.40 -4.46
N ILE A 616 -15.58 -36.62 -5.01
CA ILE A 616 -15.18 -35.33 -4.44
C ILE A 616 -16.11 -34.25 -4.96
N LEU A 617 -16.73 -33.52 -4.03
CA LEU A 617 -17.65 -32.42 -4.32
C LEU A 617 -17.08 -31.11 -3.78
N GLY A 618 -17.53 -30.00 -4.35
CA GLY A 618 -17.13 -28.65 -3.96
C GLY A 618 -15.93 -28.12 -4.74
N SER A 619 -15.27 -27.09 -4.22
CA SER A 619 -14.21 -26.36 -4.92
C SER A 619 -13.13 -25.82 -3.99
N ILE A 620 -11.95 -25.58 -4.56
CA ILE A 620 -10.89 -24.80 -3.93
C ILE A 620 -10.71 -23.54 -4.75
N VAL A 621 -10.76 -22.38 -4.08
CA VAL A 621 -10.71 -21.05 -4.69
C VAL A 621 -9.51 -20.29 -4.14
N PHE A 622 -8.74 -19.70 -5.04
CA PHE A 622 -7.60 -18.84 -4.75
C PHE A 622 -7.94 -17.41 -5.18
N ASP A 623 -7.75 -16.45 -4.29
CA ASP A 623 -7.99 -15.03 -4.53
C ASP A 623 -6.72 -14.21 -4.26
N GLN A 624 -6.35 -13.33 -5.18
CA GLN A 624 -5.21 -12.41 -5.04
C GLN A 624 -5.57 -11.02 -5.59
N GLU A 625 -5.42 -9.98 -4.75
CA GLU A 625 -5.75 -8.59 -5.11
C GLU A 625 -4.73 -8.02 -6.11
N GLY A 626 -3.46 -7.92 -5.70
CA GLY A 626 -2.34 -7.46 -6.51
C GLY A 626 -1.16 -8.42 -6.50
N LEU A 627 -0.14 -8.13 -7.32
CA LEU A 627 1.00 -9.03 -7.58
C LEU A 627 1.76 -9.43 -6.29
N SER A 628 1.98 -8.47 -5.40
CA SER A 628 2.70 -8.66 -4.13
C SER A 628 1.78 -8.92 -2.94
N ASP A 629 0.46 -9.03 -3.16
CA ASP A 629 -0.46 -9.32 -2.06
C ASP A 629 -0.53 -10.82 -1.77
N PRO A 630 -0.74 -11.22 -0.50
CA PRO A 630 -0.95 -12.63 -0.14
C PRO A 630 -2.15 -13.23 -0.86
N THR A 631 -2.06 -14.52 -1.19
CA THR A 631 -3.17 -15.27 -1.77
C THR A 631 -4.04 -15.86 -0.67
N SER A 632 -5.35 -15.58 -0.71
CA SER A 632 -6.36 -16.25 0.10
C SER A 632 -6.74 -17.59 -0.54
N VAL A 633 -6.78 -18.66 0.25
CA VAL A 633 -7.10 -20.02 -0.21
C VAL A 633 -8.35 -20.50 0.52
N SER A 634 -9.49 -20.46 -0.15
CA SER A 634 -10.78 -20.91 0.39
C SER A 634 -11.08 -22.33 -0.09
N VAL A 635 -11.20 -23.25 0.85
CA VAL A 635 -11.44 -24.67 0.58
C VAL A 635 -12.86 -25.01 1.01
N GLU A 636 -13.66 -25.56 0.10
CA GLU A 636 -14.96 -26.15 0.41
C GLU A 636 -15.05 -27.49 -0.33
N ILE A 637 -14.58 -28.58 0.29
CA ILE A 637 -14.59 -29.92 -0.32
C ILE A 637 -15.26 -30.94 0.60
N SER A 638 -16.01 -31.88 0.01
CA SER A 638 -16.67 -32.97 0.74
C SER A 638 -16.61 -34.29 -0.04
N GLY A 639 -17.11 -35.37 0.57
CA GLY A 639 -17.08 -36.70 -0.04
C GLY A 639 -15.74 -37.44 0.12
N LEU A 640 -14.84 -36.90 0.96
CA LEU A 640 -13.50 -37.44 1.21
C LEU A 640 -13.52 -38.85 1.81
N SER A 641 -14.60 -39.22 2.50
CA SER A 641 -14.88 -40.58 3.00
C SER A 641 -13.75 -41.19 3.85
N ASN A 642 -12.92 -40.37 4.51
CA ASN A 642 -11.68 -40.78 5.18
C ASN A 642 -10.68 -41.53 4.28
N MET A 643 -10.81 -41.36 2.96
CA MET A 643 -9.95 -41.96 1.95
C MET A 643 -8.87 -40.98 1.46
N ALA A 644 -9.02 -39.68 1.72
CA ALA A 644 -8.03 -38.66 1.35
C ALA A 644 -6.89 -38.55 2.38
N ASN A 645 -5.73 -38.10 1.92
CA ASN A 645 -4.60 -37.73 2.76
C ASN A 645 -4.06 -36.35 2.34
N GLY A 646 -3.09 -36.30 1.43
CA GLY A 646 -2.51 -35.05 0.93
C GLY A 646 -3.32 -34.42 -0.19
N TRP A 647 -3.13 -33.13 -0.39
CA TRP A 647 -3.65 -32.34 -1.51
C TRP A 647 -2.62 -31.27 -1.87
N HIS A 648 -2.33 -31.15 -3.17
CA HIS A 648 -1.21 -30.34 -3.67
C HIS A 648 -1.56 -29.67 -5.00
N VAL A 649 -0.92 -28.54 -5.30
CA VAL A 649 -0.83 -28.01 -6.66
C VAL A 649 0.24 -28.80 -7.42
N HIS A 650 -0.10 -29.30 -8.61
CA HIS A 650 0.80 -30.04 -9.49
C HIS A 650 1.26 -29.18 -10.67
N VAL A 651 2.33 -29.59 -11.35
CA VAL A 651 2.98 -28.77 -12.39
C VAL A 651 2.09 -28.54 -13.61
N LEU A 652 1.41 -29.57 -14.10
CA LEU A 652 0.60 -29.51 -15.33
C LEU A 652 -0.91 -29.54 -15.05
N PRO A 653 -1.75 -29.00 -15.95
CA PRO A 653 -3.20 -29.17 -15.88
C PRO A 653 -3.60 -30.65 -16.04
N VAL A 654 -4.85 -30.96 -15.71
CA VAL A 654 -5.46 -32.24 -16.09
C VAL A 654 -5.70 -32.23 -17.61
N PRO A 655 -5.18 -33.21 -18.38
CA PRO A 655 -5.38 -33.22 -19.83
C PRO A 655 -6.85 -33.36 -20.21
N TYR A 656 -7.25 -32.64 -21.26
CA TYR A 656 -8.63 -32.67 -21.75
C TYR A 656 -8.97 -34.05 -22.35
N GLY A 657 -10.08 -34.65 -21.92
CA GLY A 657 -10.51 -35.98 -22.38
C GLY A 657 -9.81 -37.16 -21.68
N GLU A 658 -8.84 -36.89 -20.81
CA GLU A 658 -8.15 -37.87 -19.96
C GLU A 658 -8.32 -37.50 -18.49
N GLU A 659 -9.51 -37.03 -18.11
CA GLU A 659 -9.76 -36.48 -16.77
C GLU A 659 -9.46 -37.51 -15.67
N ASN A 660 -9.59 -38.81 -15.96
CA ASN A 660 -9.28 -39.88 -15.01
C ASN A 660 -7.77 -40.16 -14.82
N GLU A 661 -6.89 -39.51 -15.59
CA GLU A 661 -5.45 -39.77 -15.61
C GLU A 661 -4.66 -38.73 -14.82
N CYS A 662 -4.93 -38.63 -13.52
CA CYS A 662 -4.22 -37.69 -12.64
C CYS A 662 -2.69 -37.90 -12.60
N SER A 663 -2.15 -39.02 -13.10
CA SER A 663 -0.72 -39.27 -13.24
C SER A 663 -0.01 -38.32 -14.21
N LEU A 664 -0.74 -37.73 -15.16
CA LEU A 664 -0.17 -36.87 -16.21
C LEU A 664 0.09 -35.44 -15.74
N THR A 665 -0.34 -35.07 -14.53
CA THR A 665 -0.13 -33.72 -13.98
C THR A 665 1.31 -33.45 -13.49
N LEU A 666 2.24 -34.41 -13.68
CA LEU A 666 3.60 -34.42 -13.16
C LEU A 666 3.67 -34.26 -11.63
N GLY A 667 4.83 -33.90 -11.07
CA GLY A 667 5.04 -33.75 -9.62
C GLY A 667 4.34 -32.52 -9.02
N HIS A 668 4.60 -32.28 -7.74
CA HIS A 668 4.14 -31.06 -7.07
C HIS A 668 4.80 -29.83 -7.69
N PHE A 669 4.10 -28.69 -7.67
CA PHE A 669 4.65 -27.44 -8.15
C PHE A 669 5.70 -26.89 -7.15
N ASN A 670 6.97 -26.98 -7.54
CA ASN A 670 8.11 -26.63 -6.69
C ASN A 670 9.16 -25.79 -7.47
N PRO A 671 8.84 -24.53 -7.82
CA PRO A 671 9.73 -23.69 -8.63
C PRO A 671 11.05 -23.32 -7.91
N PHE A 672 11.13 -23.52 -6.59
CA PHE A 672 12.29 -23.14 -5.79
C PHE A 672 13.11 -24.34 -5.30
N ASN A 673 12.83 -25.55 -5.82
CA ASN A 673 13.54 -26.79 -5.46
C ASN A 673 13.62 -27.02 -3.93
N ILE A 674 12.53 -26.73 -3.22
CA ILE A 674 12.43 -26.97 -1.79
C ILE A 674 12.47 -28.48 -1.53
N VAL A 675 13.27 -28.91 -0.56
CA VAL A 675 13.45 -30.33 -0.26
C VAL A 675 12.74 -30.69 1.03
N GLY A 676 11.75 -31.58 0.92
CA GLY A 676 10.98 -32.12 2.03
C GLY A 676 9.83 -31.21 2.47
N SER A 677 9.05 -31.70 3.43
CA SER A 677 7.90 -31.01 4.03
C SER A 677 8.02 -31.12 5.55
N PRO A 678 8.80 -30.24 6.20
CA PRO A 678 8.98 -30.30 7.65
C PRO A 678 7.62 -30.16 8.37
N PRO A 679 7.40 -30.78 9.53
CA PRO A 679 6.16 -30.60 10.27
C PRO A 679 6.09 -29.20 10.89
N SER A 680 5.00 -28.48 10.67
CA SER A 680 4.67 -27.21 11.34
C SER A 680 5.81 -26.15 11.28
N SER A 681 6.23 -25.81 10.07
CA SER A 681 7.35 -24.91 9.80
C SER A 681 6.90 -23.63 9.08
N THR A 682 7.86 -22.81 8.63
CA THR A 682 7.60 -21.57 7.90
C THR A 682 7.27 -21.82 6.43
N LEU A 683 6.50 -20.91 5.81
CA LEU A 683 5.97 -21.10 4.45
C LEU A 683 7.09 -21.25 3.40
N ASP A 684 8.25 -20.62 3.62
CA ASP A 684 9.41 -20.70 2.74
C ASP A 684 10.10 -22.08 2.69
N LEU A 685 9.74 -22.98 3.61
CA LEU A 685 10.28 -24.34 3.72
C LEU A 685 9.38 -25.42 3.13
N TYR A 686 8.29 -25.02 2.47
CA TYR A 686 7.42 -25.92 1.72
C TYR A 686 7.50 -25.63 0.22
N GLU A 687 7.25 -26.66 -0.59
CA GLU A 687 7.00 -26.48 -2.01
C GLU A 687 5.83 -25.51 -2.20
N VAL A 688 5.84 -24.67 -3.25
CA VAL A 688 4.74 -23.72 -3.49
C VAL A 688 3.40 -24.46 -3.55
N GLY A 689 3.38 -25.64 -4.18
CA GLY A 689 2.21 -26.50 -4.27
C GLY A 689 1.89 -27.38 -3.06
N ASP A 690 2.68 -27.37 -1.98
CA ASP A 690 2.43 -28.25 -0.81
C ASP A 690 1.37 -27.68 0.14
N LEU A 691 0.10 -27.75 -0.25
CA LEU A 691 -1.02 -27.20 0.52
C LEU A 691 -1.25 -27.97 1.84
N SER A 692 -1.02 -29.28 1.84
CA SER A 692 -1.17 -30.13 3.04
C SER A 692 -0.14 -29.83 4.11
N GLY A 693 1.12 -29.67 3.71
CA GLY A 693 2.22 -29.34 4.61
C GLY A 693 2.09 -27.93 5.20
N LYS A 694 1.67 -26.96 4.39
CA LYS A 694 1.50 -25.56 4.81
C LYS A 694 0.27 -25.31 5.66
N PHE A 695 -0.84 -26.00 5.37
CA PHE A 695 -2.11 -25.81 6.04
C PHE A 695 -2.45 -27.04 6.88
N VAL A 696 -3.21 -27.96 6.29
CA VAL A 696 -3.75 -29.12 6.97
C VAL A 696 -3.95 -30.27 6.01
N THR A 697 -3.77 -31.50 6.50
CA THR A 697 -4.03 -32.74 5.76
C THR A 697 -5.54 -33.02 5.69
N LEU A 698 -5.94 -33.81 4.70
CA LEU A 698 -7.30 -34.35 4.56
C LEU A 698 -7.48 -35.73 5.23
N GLU A 699 -6.42 -36.24 5.87
CA GLU A 699 -6.47 -37.48 6.64
C GLU A 699 -7.56 -37.43 7.72
N ASP A 700 -8.32 -38.54 7.83
CA ASP A 700 -9.43 -38.71 8.77
C ASP A 700 -10.56 -37.66 8.66
N ARG A 701 -10.65 -36.96 7.52
CA ARG A 701 -11.73 -36.00 7.24
C ARG A 701 -12.74 -36.56 6.24
N THR A 702 -14.01 -36.19 6.44
CA THR A 702 -15.09 -36.39 5.46
C THR A 702 -15.36 -35.14 4.61
N GLU A 703 -15.01 -33.97 5.14
CA GLU A 703 -15.16 -32.65 4.51
C GLU A 703 -14.11 -31.67 5.08
N LEU A 704 -13.86 -30.58 4.34
CA LEU A 704 -13.05 -29.44 4.76
C LEU A 704 -13.70 -28.14 4.26
N SER A 705 -13.97 -27.21 5.19
CA SER A 705 -14.48 -25.87 4.92
C SER A 705 -13.70 -24.84 5.75
N GLU A 706 -12.59 -24.35 5.20
CA GLU A 706 -11.66 -23.44 5.87
C GLU A 706 -11.04 -22.46 4.85
N THR A 707 -10.61 -21.29 5.32
CA THR A 707 -9.87 -20.30 4.52
C THR A 707 -8.48 -20.08 5.12
N PHE A 708 -7.46 -20.12 4.27
CA PHE A 708 -6.06 -19.92 4.62
C PHE A 708 -5.47 -18.72 3.88
N VAL A 709 -4.28 -18.27 4.29
CA VAL A 709 -3.53 -17.19 3.63
C VAL A 709 -2.08 -17.64 3.40
N ASP A 710 -1.59 -17.49 2.18
CA ASP A 710 -0.25 -17.89 1.75
C ASP A 710 0.46 -16.74 1.00
N GLN A 711 1.69 -16.43 1.42
CA GLN A 711 2.52 -15.37 0.83
C GLN A 711 3.45 -15.87 -0.30
N THR A 712 3.49 -17.18 -0.53
CA THR A 712 4.36 -17.87 -1.50
C THR A 712 3.60 -18.35 -2.74
N ILE A 713 2.27 -18.48 -2.65
CA ILE A 713 1.40 -18.76 -3.80
C ILE A 713 1.05 -17.43 -4.47
N THR A 714 1.21 -17.38 -5.80
CA THR A 714 0.87 -16.23 -6.63
C THR A 714 -0.10 -16.64 -7.74
N LEU A 715 -1.01 -15.75 -8.13
CA LEU A 715 -1.91 -15.93 -9.28
C LEU A 715 -1.47 -15.11 -10.50
N ARG A 716 -0.49 -14.23 -10.29
CA ARG A 716 0.11 -13.35 -11.29
C ARG A 716 1.63 -13.51 -11.27
N GLY A 717 2.29 -13.13 -12.35
CA GLY A 717 3.74 -13.23 -12.52
C GLY A 717 4.22 -14.64 -12.86
N PRO A 718 5.54 -14.83 -12.98
CA PRO A 718 6.11 -16.01 -13.66
C PRO A 718 5.83 -17.36 -13.00
N HIS A 719 5.59 -17.36 -11.68
CA HIS A 719 5.31 -18.57 -10.89
C HIS A 719 3.82 -18.75 -10.58
N SER A 720 2.94 -18.16 -11.37
CA SER A 720 1.50 -18.32 -11.20
C SER A 720 1.08 -19.80 -11.15
N ILE A 721 0.12 -20.11 -10.27
CA ILE A 721 -0.54 -21.42 -10.21
C ILE A 721 -1.73 -21.54 -11.16
N ASP A 722 -2.07 -20.48 -11.89
CA ASP A 722 -3.11 -20.50 -12.91
C ASP A 722 -2.78 -21.53 -14.02
N ALA A 723 -3.82 -22.17 -14.56
CA ALA A 723 -3.75 -23.29 -15.51
C ALA A 723 -2.97 -24.53 -15.05
N ARG A 724 -2.64 -24.64 -13.75
CA ARG A 724 -2.10 -25.88 -13.16
C ARG A 724 -3.24 -26.78 -12.67
N SER A 725 -2.95 -27.79 -11.85
CA SER A 725 -3.99 -28.66 -11.29
C SER A 725 -3.85 -28.84 -9.78
N ILE A 726 -4.98 -29.14 -9.12
CA ILE A 726 -5.00 -29.68 -7.76
C ILE A 726 -5.14 -31.19 -7.85
N VAL A 727 -4.36 -31.92 -7.05
CA VAL A 727 -4.50 -33.37 -6.88
C VAL A 727 -4.76 -33.69 -5.42
N VAL A 728 -5.81 -34.46 -5.16
CA VAL A 728 -6.09 -35.10 -3.86
C VAL A 728 -5.53 -36.51 -3.89
N HIS A 729 -4.76 -36.88 -2.87
CA HIS A 729 -4.10 -38.17 -2.71
C HIS A 729 -4.89 -39.08 -1.77
N ARG A 730 -4.77 -40.39 -1.95
CA ARG A 730 -5.35 -41.41 -1.09
C ARG A 730 -4.56 -41.58 0.20
N ASN A 731 -5.25 -41.96 1.26
CA ASN A 731 -4.65 -42.46 2.49
C ASN A 731 -4.24 -43.93 2.36
N ASP A 732 -3.39 -44.23 1.38
CA ASP A 732 -2.73 -45.53 1.24
C ASP A 732 -1.23 -45.40 1.44
N ALA A 733 -0.55 -46.54 1.56
CA ALA A 733 0.89 -46.57 1.89
C ALA A 733 1.78 -45.89 0.84
N VAL A 734 1.27 -45.63 -0.36
CA VAL A 734 2.03 -45.01 -1.47
C VAL A 734 1.56 -43.60 -1.79
N GLY A 735 0.52 -43.10 -1.11
CA GLY A 735 -0.09 -41.79 -1.39
C GLY A 735 -0.62 -41.68 -2.81
N SER A 736 -1.29 -42.73 -3.33
CA SER A 736 -1.72 -42.74 -4.74
C SER A 736 -2.65 -41.58 -5.07
N ARG A 737 -2.60 -41.07 -6.31
CA ARG A 737 -3.48 -39.96 -6.74
C ARG A 737 -4.92 -40.46 -6.79
N TRP A 738 -5.83 -39.75 -6.14
CA TRP A 738 -7.25 -40.08 -6.12
C TRP A 738 -8.01 -39.31 -7.19
N SER A 739 -8.07 -37.99 -7.03
CA SER A 739 -8.89 -37.11 -7.86
C SER A 739 -8.11 -35.84 -8.14
N CYS A 740 -8.33 -35.25 -9.29
CA CYS A 740 -7.63 -34.06 -9.74
C CYS A 740 -8.59 -33.10 -10.44
N SER A 741 -8.23 -31.82 -10.46
CA SER A 741 -9.00 -30.76 -11.11
C SER A 741 -8.07 -29.68 -11.61
N THR A 742 -8.27 -29.22 -12.84
CA THR A 742 -7.53 -28.08 -13.39
C THR A 742 -7.99 -26.79 -12.73
N LEU A 743 -7.02 -25.96 -12.35
CA LEU A 743 -7.21 -24.60 -11.88
C LEU A 743 -7.43 -23.67 -13.08
N LYS A 744 -8.50 -22.88 -13.03
CA LYS A 744 -8.86 -21.95 -14.09
C LYS A 744 -9.27 -20.62 -13.51
N GLU A 745 -8.82 -19.54 -14.14
CA GLU A 745 -9.29 -18.19 -13.85
C GLU A 745 -10.82 -18.08 -13.96
N VAL A 746 -11.43 -17.49 -12.94
CA VAL A 746 -12.84 -17.08 -12.93
C VAL A 746 -12.91 -15.67 -13.49
N LEU A 747 -13.39 -15.55 -14.73
CA LEU A 747 -13.46 -14.26 -15.42
C LEU A 747 -14.49 -13.32 -14.76
N HIS A 748 -14.07 -12.07 -14.55
CA HIS A 748 -14.99 -11.00 -14.17
C HIS A 748 -16.03 -10.75 -15.30
N PRO A 749 -17.30 -10.35 -15.00
CA PRO A 749 -18.38 -10.27 -16.00
C PRO A 749 -18.12 -9.43 -17.25
N LEU A 750 -17.22 -8.45 -17.18
CA LEU A 750 -16.83 -7.59 -18.31
C LEU A 750 -15.52 -8.02 -18.98
N SER A 751 -14.89 -9.10 -18.52
CA SER A 751 -13.64 -9.61 -19.05
C SER A 751 -13.89 -10.77 -20.01
N PHE A 752 -12.96 -10.98 -20.94
CA PHE A 752 -13.01 -12.12 -21.86
C PHE A 752 -11.62 -12.74 -22.03
N GLY A 753 -11.59 -14.04 -22.32
CA GLY A 753 -10.36 -14.76 -22.63
C GLY A 753 -10.02 -14.71 -24.12
N VAL A 754 -8.74 -14.57 -24.41
CA VAL A 754 -8.15 -14.74 -25.74
C VAL A 754 -7.35 -16.03 -25.73
N THR A 755 -7.43 -16.80 -26.82
CA THR A 755 -6.65 -18.03 -26.97
C THR A 755 -6.03 -18.09 -28.36
N ALA A 756 -4.74 -18.40 -28.42
CA ALA A 756 -4.01 -18.70 -29.66
C ALA A 756 -3.35 -20.09 -29.52
N ILE A 757 -3.35 -20.89 -30.60
CA ILE A 757 -2.86 -22.27 -30.55
C ILE A 757 -1.92 -22.50 -31.72
N ALA A 758 -0.72 -23.02 -31.42
CA ALA A 758 0.22 -23.59 -32.37
C ALA A 758 0.15 -25.12 -32.29
N VAL A 759 0.00 -25.83 -33.41
CA VAL A 759 -0.17 -27.30 -33.50
C VAL A 759 0.96 -27.97 -34.30
N PHE A 760 1.86 -28.69 -33.63
CA PHE A 760 2.97 -29.39 -34.29
C PHE A 760 2.52 -30.79 -34.71
N GLN A 761 2.74 -31.17 -35.98
CA GLN A 761 2.35 -32.48 -36.52
C GLN A 761 3.38 -33.00 -37.53
N ASN A 762 4.51 -33.53 -37.07
CA ASN A 762 5.37 -34.40 -37.89
C ASN A 762 6.11 -35.45 -37.05
N ASP A 763 7.03 -36.19 -37.69
CA ASP A 763 7.78 -37.30 -37.08
C ASP A 763 8.78 -36.86 -35.99
N ALA A 764 9.16 -35.58 -35.95
CA ALA A 764 10.18 -35.03 -35.07
C ALA A 764 9.60 -34.31 -33.85
N VAL A 765 8.51 -33.56 -34.04
CA VAL A 765 7.76 -32.84 -33.00
C VAL A 765 6.27 -32.97 -33.25
N SER A 766 5.52 -33.38 -32.23
CA SER A 766 4.06 -33.38 -32.26
C SER A 766 3.48 -32.73 -31.01
N GLY A 767 2.23 -32.24 -31.07
CA GLY A 767 1.55 -31.65 -29.91
C GLY A 767 1.12 -30.21 -30.14
N THR A 768 0.89 -29.45 -29.07
CA THR A 768 0.37 -28.08 -29.15
C THR A 768 1.03 -27.13 -28.17
N VAL A 769 1.13 -25.85 -28.56
CA VAL A 769 1.43 -24.74 -27.65
C VAL A 769 0.24 -23.80 -27.65
N THR A 770 -0.43 -23.66 -26.51
CA THR A 770 -1.62 -22.84 -26.33
C THR A 770 -1.31 -21.61 -25.49
N PHE A 771 -1.55 -20.43 -26.02
CA PHE A 771 -1.45 -19.15 -25.33
C PHE A 771 -2.84 -18.72 -24.88
N ARG A 772 -2.99 -18.32 -23.62
CA ARG A 772 -4.24 -17.81 -23.04
C ARG A 772 -3.97 -16.50 -22.32
N GLN A 773 -4.78 -15.48 -22.59
CA GLN A 773 -4.69 -14.18 -21.93
C GLN A 773 -6.08 -13.65 -21.61
N THR A 774 -6.25 -13.06 -20.43
CA THR A 774 -7.48 -12.37 -20.06
C THR A 774 -7.38 -10.90 -20.42
N HIS A 775 -8.35 -10.42 -21.18
CA HIS A 775 -8.58 -9.00 -21.42
C HIS A 775 -9.67 -8.52 -20.47
N GLN A 776 -9.31 -7.64 -19.56
CA GLN A 776 -10.24 -7.09 -18.59
C GLN A 776 -11.17 -6.07 -19.24
N GLY A 777 -12.32 -5.81 -18.60
CA GLY A 777 -13.31 -4.87 -19.14
C GLY A 777 -12.84 -3.41 -19.24
N ASN A 778 -11.70 -3.08 -18.65
CA ASN A 778 -11.04 -1.77 -18.69
C ASN A 778 -9.81 -1.71 -19.62
N ASP A 779 -9.69 -2.69 -20.53
CA ASP A 779 -8.60 -2.85 -21.50
C ASP A 779 -7.24 -3.27 -20.89
N TYR A 780 -7.18 -3.58 -19.59
CA TYR A 780 -5.98 -4.18 -19.00
C TYR A 780 -5.78 -5.61 -19.51
N LEU A 781 -4.55 -5.92 -19.92
CA LEU A 781 -4.15 -7.27 -20.34
C LEU A 781 -3.48 -7.98 -19.19
N ALA A 782 -4.05 -9.11 -18.76
CA ALA A 782 -3.41 -9.97 -17.76
C ALA A 782 -2.17 -10.67 -18.33
N ASP A 783 -1.42 -11.36 -17.48
CA ASP A 783 -0.32 -12.21 -17.91
C ASP A 783 -0.78 -13.27 -18.92
N THR A 784 0.10 -13.61 -19.86
CA THR A 784 -0.15 -14.65 -20.85
C THR A 784 0.29 -16.00 -20.32
N ILE A 785 -0.65 -16.92 -20.17
CA ILE A 785 -0.39 -18.31 -19.80
C ILE A 785 -0.04 -19.09 -21.07
N ILE A 786 1.10 -19.79 -21.06
CA ILE A 786 1.58 -20.60 -22.18
C ILE A 786 1.60 -22.06 -21.74
N ASP A 787 0.75 -22.86 -22.38
CA ASP A 787 0.59 -24.30 -22.17
C ASP A 787 1.27 -25.04 -23.32
N ALA A 788 2.50 -25.48 -23.10
CA ALA A 788 3.35 -26.12 -24.09
C ALA A 788 3.32 -27.65 -23.90
N ALA A 789 2.37 -28.31 -24.55
CA ALA A 789 2.20 -29.75 -24.55
C ALA A 789 2.80 -30.35 -25.83
N LEU A 790 4.13 -30.48 -25.87
CA LEU A 790 4.89 -31.03 -27.00
C LEU A 790 5.48 -32.39 -26.66
N ASP A 791 5.42 -33.31 -27.62
CA ASP A 791 6.12 -34.59 -27.64
C ASP A 791 7.29 -34.47 -28.64
N LEU A 792 8.51 -34.58 -28.11
CA LEU A 792 9.75 -34.43 -28.86
C LEU A 792 10.40 -35.81 -29.02
N SER A 793 10.68 -36.22 -30.26
CA SER A 793 11.45 -37.44 -30.51
C SER A 793 12.81 -37.41 -29.80
N ASP A 794 13.33 -38.57 -29.37
CA ASP A 794 14.64 -38.69 -28.69
C ASP A 794 15.79 -38.00 -29.46
N SER A 795 15.71 -37.96 -30.79
CA SER A 795 16.70 -37.28 -31.64
C SER A 795 16.65 -35.75 -31.62
N VAL A 796 15.54 -35.17 -31.13
CA VAL A 796 15.24 -33.73 -31.17
C VAL A 796 15.23 -33.14 -29.76
N SER A 797 14.84 -33.90 -28.74
CA SER A 797 14.78 -33.44 -27.35
C SER A 797 16.13 -32.94 -26.81
N GLU A 798 17.25 -33.53 -27.24
CA GLU A 798 18.60 -33.06 -26.91
C GLU A 798 19.09 -31.90 -27.80
N GLU A 799 18.38 -31.59 -28.88
CA GLU A 799 18.78 -30.59 -29.88
C GLU A 799 17.99 -29.28 -29.83
N VAL A 800 16.80 -29.21 -29.24
CA VAL A 800 16.06 -27.95 -29.13
C VAL A 800 16.79 -27.00 -28.17
N SER A 801 17.34 -25.92 -28.72
CA SER A 801 18.07 -24.90 -27.94
C SER A 801 17.22 -23.69 -27.54
N SER A 802 16.20 -23.37 -28.31
CA SER A 802 15.35 -22.19 -28.05
C SER A 802 14.04 -22.25 -28.82
N TRP A 803 13.11 -21.38 -28.45
CA TRP A 803 11.81 -21.23 -29.10
C TRP A 803 11.43 -19.75 -29.08
N SER A 804 10.80 -19.28 -30.15
CA SER A 804 10.51 -17.86 -30.34
C SER A 804 9.32 -17.62 -31.26
N VAL A 805 8.68 -16.49 -31.04
CA VAL A 805 7.66 -15.94 -31.93
C VAL A 805 8.36 -15.07 -32.97
N LEU A 806 8.04 -15.24 -34.26
CA LEU A 806 8.72 -14.54 -35.36
C LEU A 806 7.79 -13.53 -36.06
N ASP A 807 8.37 -12.44 -36.60
CA ASP A 807 7.70 -11.51 -37.52
C ASP A 807 7.90 -12.01 -38.97
N ALA A 808 6.89 -12.64 -39.57
CA ALA A 808 7.02 -13.25 -40.89
C ALA A 808 6.23 -12.47 -41.95
N THR A 809 6.94 -11.76 -42.84
CA THR A 809 6.35 -11.20 -44.07
C THR A 809 6.36 -12.15 -45.27
N ASP A 810 7.13 -13.25 -45.21
CA ASP A 810 7.20 -14.27 -46.26
C ASP A 810 7.22 -15.66 -45.60
N VAL A 811 6.11 -16.38 -45.75
CA VAL A 811 5.63 -17.49 -44.88
C VAL A 811 6.12 -18.87 -45.36
N SER A 812 7.06 -18.91 -46.31
CA SER A 812 7.37 -20.14 -47.05
C SER A 812 8.49 -20.99 -46.47
N ASP A 813 9.27 -20.46 -45.54
CA ASP A 813 10.29 -21.18 -44.78
C ASP A 813 10.52 -20.36 -43.52
N CYS A 814 10.69 -20.96 -42.35
CA CYS A 814 11.21 -20.28 -41.16
C CYS A 814 12.72 -19.94 -41.37
N ASN A 815 13.04 -19.35 -42.53
CA ASN A 815 14.36 -19.07 -43.05
C ASN A 815 15.06 -18.07 -42.14
N TYR A 816 16.38 -18.20 -42.06
CA TYR A 816 17.35 -17.35 -41.32
C TYR A 816 17.27 -15.82 -41.56
N GLY A 817 16.24 -15.32 -42.26
CA GLY A 817 15.94 -13.90 -42.44
C GLY A 817 14.71 -13.39 -41.67
N SER A 818 13.86 -14.23 -41.06
CA SER A 818 12.77 -13.77 -40.20
C SER A 818 13.32 -13.37 -38.82
N GLN A 819 13.05 -12.14 -38.40
CA GLN A 819 13.49 -11.62 -37.12
C GLN A 819 12.53 -12.11 -36.02
N VAL A 820 13.08 -12.38 -34.82
CA VAL A 820 12.27 -12.58 -33.61
C VAL A 820 11.34 -11.38 -33.47
N TYR A 821 10.08 -11.60 -33.14
CA TYR A 821 9.09 -10.54 -33.02
C TYR A 821 9.57 -9.49 -32.01
N ASP A 822 9.88 -8.31 -32.53
CA ASP A 822 10.48 -7.21 -31.77
C ASP A 822 9.88 -5.87 -32.21
N PRO A 823 8.66 -5.53 -31.74
CA PRO A 823 8.00 -4.29 -32.13
C PRO A 823 8.72 -3.03 -31.61
N PHE A 824 9.73 -3.18 -30.74
CA PHE A 824 10.42 -2.09 -30.07
C PHE A 824 11.91 -1.97 -30.41
N ASN A 825 12.44 -2.85 -31.26
CA ASN A 825 13.85 -2.91 -31.62
C ASN A 825 14.77 -3.00 -30.38
N ILE A 826 14.44 -3.89 -29.45
CA ILE A 826 15.20 -4.16 -28.24
C ILE A 826 16.54 -4.81 -28.61
N GLN A 827 17.64 -4.29 -28.04
CA GLN A 827 18.93 -4.93 -28.22
C GLN A 827 18.97 -6.27 -27.48
N ASP A 828 19.27 -7.36 -28.21
CA ASP A 828 19.45 -8.68 -27.61
C ASP A 828 20.64 -8.68 -26.65
N ASP A 829 20.36 -8.85 -25.36
CA ASP A 829 21.34 -8.91 -24.29
C ASP A 829 20.97 -10.02 -23.32
N ALA A 830 21.65 -11.15 -23.44
CA ALA A 830 21.42 -12.33 -22.61
C ALA A 830 21.65 -12.09 -21.10
N ALA A 831 22.36 -11.03 -20.71
CA ALA A 831 22.51 -10.68 -19.30
C ALA A 831 21.29 -9.93 -18.73
N LYS A 832 20.49 -9.31 -19.59
CA LYS A 832 19.28 -8.55 -19.22
C LYS A 832 18.01 -9.37 -19.41
N CYS A 833 17.99 -10.28 -20.38
CA CYS A 833 16.85 -11.14 -20.61
C CYS A 833 16.82 -12.34 -19.66
N SER A 834 15.81 -12.42 -18.78
CA SER A 834 15.62 -13.53 -17.85
C SER A 834 14.16 -13.65 -17.40
N LEU A 835 13.84 -14.71 -16.64
CA LEU A 835 12.53 -14.91 -16.01
C LEU A 835 12.11 -13.72 -15.12
N ALA A 836 13.06 -13.10 -14.42
CA ALA A 836 12.81 -11.95 -13.55
C ALA A 836 12.67 -10.63 -14.32
N ARG A 837 13.26 -10.55 -15.52
CA ARG A 837 13.40 -9.30 -16.30
C ARG A 837 12.77 -9.43 -17.68
N GLN A 838 11.57 -10.01 -17.73
CA GLN A 838 10.90 -10.30 -19.00
C GLN A 838 10.67 -9.06 -19.88
N GLY A 839 10.49 -7.88 -19.27
CA GLY A 839 10.32 -6.60 -19.98
C GLY A 839 11.60 -6.08 -20.67
N GLN A 840 12.78 -6.60 -20.30
CA GLN A 840 14.06 -6.29 -20.95
C GLN A 840 14.46 -7.36 -21.99
N CYS A 841 13.57 -8.32 -22.27
CA CYS A 841 13.74 -9.28 -23.35
C CYS A 841 13.07 -8.78 -24.63
N ILE A 842 13.63 -9.18 -25.78
CA ILE A 842 12.88 -9.14 -27.05
C ILE A 842 11.55 -9.88 -26.86
N MET A 843 10.45 -9.25 -27.23
CA MET A 843 9.08 -9.72 -26.91
C MET A 843 8.80 -11.14 -27.41
N GLY A 844 9.31 -11.52 -28.59
CA GLY A 844 9.17 -12.86 -29.16
C GLY A 844 10.15 -13.91 -28.62
N ASN A 845 11.16 -13.53 -27.81
CA ASN A 845 12.19 -14.45 -27.29
C ASN A 845 11.68 -15.22 -26.06
N LEU A 846 10.86 -16.25 -26.30
CA LEU A 846 10.31 -17.10 -25.24
C LEU A 846 11.37 -17.98 -24.58
N GLY A 847 12.29 -18.54 -25.37
CA GLY A 847 13.40 -19.35 -24.87
C GLY A 847 14.35 -18.62 -23.94
N GLY A 848 14.64 -17.34 -24.23
CA GLY A 848 15.48 -16.51 -23.35
C GLY A 848 14.84 -16.21 -21.99
N ARG A 849 13.50 -16.13 -21.94
CA ARG A 849 12.75 -15.85 -20.70
C ARG A 849 12.51 -17.11 -19.86
N HIS A 850 12.01 -18.14 -20.52
CA HIS A 850 11.43 -19.32 -19.87
C HIS A 850 12.34 -20.54 -19.91
N GLY A 851 13.44 -20.48 -20.67
CA GLY A 851 14.29 -21.63 -20.97
C GLY A 851 13.70 -22.52 -22.06
N VAL A 852 14.23 -23.73 -22.18
CA VAL A 852 13.74 -24.74 -23.15
C VAL A 852 12.47 -25.42 -22.64
N ILE A 853 11.62 -25.87 -23.57
CA ILE A 853 10.43 -26.65 -23.24
C ILE A 853 10.91 -28.06 -22.82
N PRO A 854 10.62 -28.51 -21.59
CA PRO A 854 11.01 -29.84 -21.14
C PRO A 854 10.19 -30.92 -21.84
N ASP A 855 10.78 -32.13 -21.92
CA ASP A 855 10.09 -33.33 -22.39
C ASP A 855 8.88 -33.65 -21.48
N GLY A 856 7.73 -33.93 -22.09
CA GLY A 856 6.44 -34.09 -21.39
C GLY A 856 5.65 -32.78 -21.14
N GLY A 857 6.16 -31.63 -21.58
CA GLY A 857 5.46 -30.35 -21.60
C GLY A 857 5.59 -29.47 -20.35
N ALA A 858 5.15 -28.22 -20.46
CA ALA A 858 5.27 -27.21 -19.40
C ALA A 858 4.19 -26.12 -19.44
N ILE A 859 3.92 -25.53 -18.28
CA ILE A 859 3.13 -24.29 -18.14
C ILE A 859 4.06 -23.13 -17.77
N PHE A 860 4.03 -22.07 -18.57
CA PHE A 860 4.74 -20.81 -18.34
C PHE A 860 3.75 -19.66 -18.17
N THR A 861 4.17 -18.62 -17.45
CA THR A 861 3.44 -17.35 -17.34
C THR A 861 4.33 -16.21 -17.82
N ASP A 862 3.91 -15.53 -18.87
CA ASP A 862 4.63 -14.47 -19.54
C ASP A 862 3.98 -13.11 -19.28
N THR A 863 4.74 -12.18 -18.70
CA THR A 863 4.25 -10.86 -18.31
C THR A 863 4.51 -9.78 -19.36
N ASN A 864 5.14 -10.13 -20.50
CA ASN A 864 5.54 -9.17 -21.53
C ASN A 864 5.06 -9.56 -22.94
N LEU A 865 4.31 -10.66 -23.10
CA LEU A 865 3.70 -11.08 -24.36
C LEU A 865 2.20 -10.74 -24.38
N PRO A 866 1.75 -9.64 -25.01
CA PRO A 866 0.34 -9.39 -25.27
C PRO A 866 -0.18 -10.21 -26.46
N LEU A 867 -1.39 -10.79 -26.36
CA LEU A 867 -2.04 -11.51 -27.46
C LEU A 867 -2.95 -10.60 -28.32
N ILE A 868 -3.42 -9.49 -27.76
CA ILE A 868 -4.26 -8.48 -28.42
C ILE A 868 -3.89 -7.07 -27.92
N GLY A 869 -4.37 -6.01 -28.58
CA GLY A 869 -4.20 -4.62 -28.11
C GLY A 869 -3.73 -3.64 -29.20
N GLN A 870 -3.44 -2.39 -28.79
CA GLN A 870 -3.12 -1.21 -29.64
C GLN A 870 -1.71 -1.21 -30.25
N PHE A 871 -0.97 -2.31 -30.16
CA PHE A 871 0.18 -2.53 -31.05
C PHE A 871 -0.34 -2.78 -32.47
N PRO A 872 0.50 -2.78 -33.52
CA PRO A 872 0.14 -3.56 -34.70
C PRO A 872 0.02 -5.02 -34.25
N SER A 873 -1.13 -5.37 -33.70
CA SER A 873 -1.55 -6.71 -33.29
C SER A 873 -1.80 -7.50 -34.56
N ARG A 874 -0.71 -7.77 -35.28
CA ARG A 874 -0.63 -9.02 -36.02
C ARG A 874 -0.59 -10.10 -34.95
N LEU A 875 -1.74 -10.74 -34.72
CA LEU A 875 -1.76 -12.09 -34.14
C LEU A 875 -0.63 -12.85 -34.83
N PHE A 876 0.36 -13.23 -34.04
CA PHE A 876 1.67 -13.68 -34.51
C PHE A 876 1.56 -14.66 -35.67
N ASP A 877 2.30 -14.41 -36.76
CA ASP A 877 2.17 -15.20 -37.98
C ASP A 877 2.81 -16.60 -37.85
N SER A 878 3.80 -16.79 -36.94
CA SER A 878 4.45 -18.10 -36.71
C SER A 878 5.15 -18.22 -35.33
N LEU A 879 5.05 -19.40 -34.70
CA LEU A 879 5.86 -19.86 -33.56
C LEU A 879 6.92 -20.85 -34.06
N CYS A 880 8.18 -20.69 -33.68
CA CYS A 880 9.29 -21.54 -34.15
C CYS A 880 10.09 -22.17 -33.02
N LEU A 881 10.53 -23.41 -33.24
CA LEU A 881 11.50 -24.16 -32.41
C LEU A 881 12.85 -24.17 -33.13
N ILE A 882 13.94 -23.82 -32.44
CA ILE A 882 15.30 -23.71 -32.99
C ILE A 882 16.19 -24.82 -32.42
N CYS A 883 16.81 -25.61 -33.32
CA CYS A 883 17.62 -26.78 -33.01
C CYS A 883 19.13 -26.51 -33.18
N VAL A 884 19.98 -27.12 -32.34
CA VAL A 884 21.45 -26.92 -32.32
C VAL A 884 22.13 -27.52 -33.56
N THR A 885 21.65 -28.63 -34.10
CA THR A 885 22.21 -29.22 -35.34
C THR A 885 21.24 -29.14 -36.51
N HIS A 886 21.77 -28.72 -37.67
CA HIS A 886 21.03 -28.35 -38.88
C HIS A 886 20.29 -29.52 -39.57
N GLN A 887 20.46 -30.77 -39.14
CA GLN A 887 20.14 -31.94 -39.96
C GLN A 887 18.75 -32.56 -39.68
N LEU A 888 18.14 -32.29 -38.53
CA LEU A 888 16.86 -32.92 -38.14
C LEU A 888 15.64 -31.99 -38.23
N CYS A 889 15.86 -30.66 -38.22
CA CYS A 889 14.81 -29.64 -38.35
C CYS A 889 14.71 -29.11 -39.80
N HIS A 890 14.88 -30.00 -40.80
CA HIS A 890 14.80 -29.66 -42.23
C HIS A 890 13.37 -29.37 -42.72
N GLU A 891 12.36 -29.65 -41.88
CA GLU A 891 11.00 -29.15 -41.98
C GLU A 891 10.76 -28.24 -40.78
N GLN A 892 11.00 -26.93 -40.96
CA GLN A 892 10.83 -25.95 -39.90
C GLN A 892 9.33 -25.75 -39.62
N PHE A 893 8.96 -25.86 -38.35
CA PHE A 893 7.59 -25.92 -37.90
C PHE A 893 6.99 -24.51 -37.77
N CYS A 894 6.32 -24.03 -38.81
CA CYS A 894 5.57 -22.78 -38.79
C CYS A 894 4.07 -23.13 -38.85
N LEU A 895 3.27 -22.74 -37.85
CA LEU A 895 1.81 -22.95 -37.92
C LEU A 895 1.11 -21.88 -38.75
N HIS A 896 0.31 -22.33 -39.71
CA HIS A 896 -0.61 -21.48 -40.46
C HIS A 896 -1.95 -21.32 -39.71
N ARG A 897 -2.50 -20.11 -39.81
CA ARG A 897 -3.90 -19.75 -39.53
C ARG A 897 -4.89 -20.62 -40.32
N GLU A 898 -5.35 -21.75 -39.79
CA GLU A 898 -6.64 -22.33 -40.19
C GLU A 898 -7.70 -21.85 -39.20
N GLY A 899 -8.58 -20.97 -39.68
CA GLY A 899 -9.52 -20.26 -38.83
C GLY A 899 -10.56 -21.19 -38.22
N HIS A 900 -10.55 -21.24 -36.88
CA HIS A 900 -11.76 -21.31 -36.08
C HIS A 900 -11.55 -20.49 -34.80
N PHE A 901 -11.91 -19.21 -34.85
CA PHE A 901 -12.18 -18.44 -33.63
C PHE A 901 -13.45 -19.02 -33.01
N PHE A 902 -13.31 -19.88 -31.99
CA PHE A 902 -14.43 -20.19 -31.11
C PHE A 902 -14.67 -18.97 -30.23
N TRP A 903 -15.61 -18.12 -30.64
CA TRP A 903 -16.33 -17.27 -29.72
C TRP A 903 -17.16 -18.21 -28.85
N ASP A 904 -16.73 -18.51 -27.62
CA ASP A 904 -17.63 -19.08 -26.63
C ASP A 904 -18.61 -17.98 -26.20
N LEU A 905 -19.62 -17.79 -27.05
CA LEU A 905 -20.69 -16.83 -26.90
C LEU A 905 -21.73 -17.44 -25.96
N VAL A 906 -21.43 -17.47 -24.67
CA VAL A 906 -22.42 -17.76 -23.63
C VAL A 906 -22.27 -16.75 -22.48
N SER A 907 -22.70 -15.50 -22.70
CA SER A 907 -23.85 -14.97 -21.95
C SER A 907 -24.35 -13.63 -22.53
N TYR A 908 -25.64 -13.64 -22.85
CA TYR A 908 -26.59 -12.53 -22.95
C TYR A 908 -26.37 -11.33 -23.90
N MET A 909 -27.19 -11.36 -24.96
CA MET A 909 -27.65 -10.23 -25.78
C MET A 909 -27.82 -8.89 -25.04
N ARG A 910 -27.16 -7.85 -25.54
CA ARG A 910 -27.74 -6.51 -25.79
C ARG A 910 -27.12 -5.99 -27.09
N SER A 911 -27.76 -6.10 -28.25
CA SER A 911 -28.87 -5.26 -28.71
C SER A 911 -28.53 -3.75 -28.72
N TYR A 912 -28.31 -3.24 -29.95
CA TYR A 912 -28.43 -1.87 -30.47
C TYR A 912 -27.14 -1.11 -30.93
N PHE A 913 -26.99 -1.11 -32.27
CA PHE A 913 -26.43 -0.09 -33.20
C PHE A 913 -24.90 0.13 -33.25
N VAL A 914 -24.23 -0.29 -34.34
CA VAL A 914 -24.10 0.30 -35.70
C VAL A 914 -23.07 1.44 -35.74
N LEU A 915 -21.87 1.06 -36.17
CA LEU A 915 -20.86 1.92 -36.79
C LEU A 915 -21.45 2.61 -38.03
N TYR A 916 -21.37 3.93 -38.08
CA TYR A 916 -21.07 4.68 -39.29
C TYR A 916 -20.30 5.95 -38.91
N ASP A 917 -19.19 6.17 -39.62
CA ASP A 917 -18.38 7.40 -39.67
C ASP A 917 -19.24 8.68 -39.66
N ILE A 918 -18.86 9.65 -38.80
CA ILE A 918 -18.58 11.07 -39.14
C ILE A 918 -17.48 11.57 -38.19
#